data_AF-T0PYR2-F1
#
_entry.id   AF-T0PYR2-F1
#
_cell.length_a   1.000
_cell.length_b   1.000
_cell.length_c   1.000
_cell.angle_alpha   90.00
_cell.angle_beta   90.00
_cell.angle_gamma   90.00
#
_symmetry.space_group_name_H-M   'P 1'
#
loop_
_entity.id
_entity.type
_entity.pdbx_description
1 polymer ?
#
loop_
_entity_poly.entity_id
_entity_poly.type
_entity_poly.pdbx_seq_one_letter_code
_entity_poly.pdbx_strand_id
1 'polypeptide(L)'
;MHWIRKLAPTRRSRASEVTTLGAAKTLDSKAQQVSLLQVLFRIASNLLASGLIFLSIVTLFAMLNAGLFERHDVVTAPQRNDGYWAAYGSTCRLAASGFVPGSCSVAEASMTTGPAWATIGQLLASTFDVPTNDTWYLTTCATGPPHMTSWMFVSFFVSSTAHPECIPERGPQLIDGIAALGTTNRLPLYPKGAYELIVLGDHAMRNVAPMTNTDGSVNTVFANSSQFLIGVDGAASHDETRLNMEISALPLSAGAAVSSYSLWFFADVTDKIASFGLPGWSVGRHSQRAVMPASQTNLVVGSYQSIAILQSIIGLASLLLLNGDLIMTLKGLEGVLRRKPVLTYDLVAGLERRRLLLVVLTMNGVPSLVYLEVARAFHGTPTAPQLWLMASTMLGTFCSYGFLLVLSLLQQLPSRLTAVVPFSATVFLYLNTILIAYSVNQKFMALGWSYNCQAYTLPLVVYGIDHIGGACGSDPIPPSSATLWPVMLYTTLGTFGAAIVWAMLQRFAFYREWVVPTGWTKTNGFLKHTRLPNFVSGLPLGAEAAISIGNKTFCKPSTQAVLGYASVVQRPSTKVYATATADTSTAVPNQKNETPVAYVISTYSLVSVLLGCFRPNPLGTIQGNEFKTVARSEVPHTSAQYDYSRGYCVS
;
A
#
# COMPACT_ATOMS: atom_id res chain seq x y z
N MET A 1 -13.34 20.11 -65.44
CA MET A 1 -12.34 20.98 -64.77
C MET A 1 -10.99 20.27 -64.77
N HIS A 2 -9.99 20.97 -65.28
CA HIS A 2 -8.59 20.57 -65.50
C HIS A 2 -7.88 20.06 -64.24
N TRP A 3 -7.15 18.92 -64.34
CA TRP A 3 -5.67 18.75 -64.22
C TRP A 3 -5.04 19.23 -62.89
N ILE A 4 -4.19 18.46 -62.18
CA ILE A 4 -2.82 18.07 -62.58
C ILE A 4 -2.32 16.75 -61.92
N ARG A 5 -1.65 15.96 -62.77
CA ARG A 5 -0.69 14.83 -62.66
C ARG A 5 -0.05 14.47 -61.30
N LYS A 6 0.02 13.17 -60.93
CA LYS A 6 1.01 12.11 -61.33
C LYS A 6 2.47 12.49 -61.07
N LEU A 7 3.14 11.73 -60.21
CA LEU A 7 4.54 11.27 -60.37
C LEU A 7 4.80 10.05 -59.47
N ALA A 8 4.92 8.88 -60.08
CA ALA A 8 5.55 7.70 -59.51
C ALA A 8 7.05 7.74 -59.83
N PRO A 9 7.95 7.25 -58.96
CA PRO A 9 9.32 6.95 -59.36
C PRO A 9 9.47 5.47 -59.71
N THR A 10 9.73 5.31 -61.01
CA THR A 10 10.43 4.25 -61.73
C THR A 10 11.43 3.38 -60.95
N ARG A 11 11.25 2.07 -61.13
CA ARG A 11 12.22 1.00 -60.88
C ARG A 11 13.39 1.16 -61.86
N ARG A 12 14.57 1.53 -61.36
CA ARG A 12 15.83 1.56 -62.15
C ARG A 12 16.74 0.43 -61.66
N SER A 13 16.97 -0.56 -62.52
CA SER A 13 18.06 -1.52 -62.36
C SER A 13 19.39 -0.79 -62.58
N ARG A 14 20.25 -0.77 -61.58
CA ARG A 14 21.69 -0.52 -61.76
C ARG A 14 22.41 -1.81 -61.38
N ALA A 15 22.90 -2.49 -62.41
CA ALA A 15 24.06 -3.35 -62.26
C ALA A 15 25.23 -2.45 -61.84
N SER A 16 25.80 -2.72 -60.68
CA SER A 16 27.09 -2.17 -60.24
C SER A 16 27.93 -3.35 -59.80
N GLU A 17 28.82 -3.72 -60.71
CA GLU A 17 30.21 -4.10 -60.47
C GLU A 17 30.59 -4.61 -59.07
N VAL A 18 31.08 -5.85 -59.09
CA VAL A 18 31.75 -6.54 -58.02
C VAL A 18 32.97 -5.73 -57.58
N THR A 19 32.94 -5.24 -56.33
CA THR A 19 34.16 -4.99 -55.56
C THR A 19 34.03 -5.71 -54.23
N THR A 20 34.75 -6.81 -54.14
CA THR A 20 34.91 -7.70 -52.99
C THR A 20 35.50 -6.96 -51.79
N LEU A 21 34.69 -6.75 -50.74
CA LEU A 21 35.14 -6.67 -49.35
C LEU A 21 33.93 -6.84 -48.43
N GLY A 22 33.45 -8.09 -48.38
CA GLY A 22 32.39 -8.52 -47.48
C GLY A 22 32.88 -8.58 -46.03
N ALA A 23 32.72 -7.48 -45.29
CA ALA A 23 32.64 -7.56 -43.84
C ALA A 23 31.27 -8.17 -43.49
N ALA A 24 31.23 -9.50 -43.31
CA ALA A 24 30.08 -10.20 -42.77
C ALA A 24 29.76 -9.61 -41.40
N LYS A 25 28.77 -8.71 -41.33
CA LYS A 25 28.18 -8.27 -40.06
C LYS A 25 27.71 -9.50 -39.32
N THR A 26 28.39 -9.84 -38.22
CA THR A 26 28.13 -11.02 -37.39
C THR A 26 26.67 -11.02 -36.94
N LEU A 27 26.06 -12.20 -36.79
CA LEU A 27 24.66 -12.39 -36.37
C LEU A 27 24.28 -11.51 -35.16
N ASP A 28 25.21 -11.41 -34.21
CA ASP A 28 25.06 -10.65 -32.98
C ASP A 28 25.01 -9.14 -33.21
N SER A 29 25.68 -8.62 -34.25
CA SER A 29 25.61 -7.20 -34.61
C SER A 29 24.23 -6.78 -35.14
N LYS A 30 23.52 -7.69 -35.83
CA LYS A 30 22.13 -7.47 -36.28
C LYS A 30 21.13 -7.58 -35.12
N ALA A 31 21.42 -8.43 -34.13
CA ALA A 31 20.60 -8.56 -32.92
C ALA A 31 20.59 -7.28 -32.04
N GLN A 32 21.59 -6.42 -32.19
CA GLN A 32 21.83 -5.26 -31.33
C GLN A 32 21.35 -3.92 -31.91
N GLN A 33 20.71 -3.89 -33.09
CA GLN A 33 20.15 -2.67 -33.68
C GLN A 33 18.79 -2.31 -33.03
N VAL A 34 18.82 -1.55 -31.93
CA VAL A 34 17.64 -1.00 -31.25
C VAL A 34 17.84 0.51 -31.06
N SER A 35 16.77 1.30 -31.13
CA SER A 35 16.87 2.75 -30.93
C SER A 35 17.28 3.08 -29.48
N LEU A 36 18.10 4.12 -29.30
CA LEU A 36 18.57 4.56 -27.97
C LEU A 36 17.41 4.86 -27.01
N LEU A 37 16.33 5.47 -27.53
CA LEU A 37 15.14 5.79 -26.74
C LEU A 37 14.47 4.54 -26.17
N GLN A 38 14.35 3.47 -26.96
CA GLN A 38 13.77 2.20 -26.49
C GLN A 38 14.66 1.52 -25.45
N VAL A 39 15.98 1.59 -25.64
CA VAL A 39 16.97 1.08 -24.66
C VAL A 39 16.83 1.82 -23.33
N LEU A 40 16.76 3.15 -23.35
CA LEU A 40 16.58 3.97 -22.15
C LEU A 40 15.24 3.69 -21.45
N PHE A 41 14.15 3.60 -22.20
CA PHE A 41 12.83 3.30 -21.63
C PHE A 41 12.80 1.94 -20.92
N ARG A 42 13.40 0.90 -21.51
CA ARG A 42 13.49 -0.43 -20.89
C ARG A 42 14.31 -0.41 -19.61
N ILE A 43 15.45 0.27 -19.61
CA ILE A 43 16.30 0.41 -18.42
C ILE A 43 15.54 1.18 -17.32
N ALA A 44 14.90 2.30 -17.67
CA ALA A 44 14.10 3.09 -16.73
C ALA A 44 12.95 2.26 -16.13
N SER A 45 12.21 1.51 -16.95
CA SER A 45 11.15 0.62 -16.48
C SER A 45 11.66 -0.46 -15.52
N ASN A 46 12.78 -1.11 -15.84
CA ASN A 46 13.37 -2.14 -14.97
C ASN A 46 13.88 -1.55 -13.64
N LEU A 47 14.47 -0.35 -13.68
CA LEU A 47 14.89 0.37 -12.48
C LEU A 47 13.69 0.80 -11.64
N LEU A 48 12.61 1.28 -12.26
CA LEU A 48 11.37 1.64 -11.56
C LEU A 48 10.72 0.41 -10.92
N ALA A 49 10.63 -0.72 -11.64
CA ALA A 49 10.11 -1.98 -11.10
C ALA A 49 10.95 -2.46 -9.90
N SER A 50 12.28 -2.36 -10.00
CA SER A 50 13.18 -2.65 -8.87
C SER A 50 12.98 -1.66 -7.72
N GLY A 51 12.82 -0.38 -8.03
CA GLY A 51 12.56 0.70 -7.09
C GLY A 51 11.25 0.52 -6.33
N LEU A 52 10.18 0.02 -6.97
CA LEU A 52 8.91 -0.31 -6.30
C LEU A 52 9.06 -1.41 -5.25
N ILE A 53 9.99 -2.35 -5.46
CA ILE A 53 10.29 -3.41 -4.48
C ILE A 53 11.03 -2.79 -3.28
N PHE A 54 12.03 -1.94 -3.53
CA PHE A 54 12.69 -1.18 -2.45
C PHE A 54 11.70 -0.28 -1.71
N LEU A 55 10.79 0.38 -2.43
CA LEU A 55 9.75 1.22 -1.87
C LEU A 55 8.88 0.44 -0.89
N SER A 56 8.57 -0.85 -1.14
CA SER A 56 7.81 -1.67 -0.19
C SER A 56 8.53 -1.86 1.16
N ILE A 57 9.85 -2.04 1.14
CA ILE A 57 10.68 -2.19 2.36
C ILE A 57 10.82 -0.85 3.07
N VAL A 58 11.05 0.23 2.31
CA VAL A 58 11.07 1.60 2.85
C VAL A 58 9.73 1.98 3.45
N THR A 59 8.62 1.57 2.81
CA THR A 59 7.26 1.81 3.31
C THR A 59 7.04 1.07 4.62
N LEU A 60 7.46 -0.19 4.74
CA LEU A 60 7.42 -0.92 6.01
C LEU A 60 8.21 -0.18 7.10
N PHE A 61 9.43 0.28 6.82
CA PHE A 61 10.25 1.02 7.79
C PHE A 61 9.63 2.37 8.18
N ALA A 62 9.15 3.14 7.20
CA ALA A 62 8.48 4.41 7.43
C ALA A 62 7.20 4.24 8.25
N MET A 63 6.41 3.20 7.95
CA MET A 63 5.19 2.88 8.69
C MET A 63 5.48 2.37 10.10
N LEU A 64 6.51 1.55 10.29
CA LEU A 64 6.98 1.12 11.62
C LEU A 64 7.35 2.32 12.50
N ASN A 65 8.13 3.27 11.96
CA ASN A 65 8.48 4.50 12.69
C ASN A 65 7.28 5.40 12.97
N ALA A 66 6.23 5.33 12.17
CA ALA A 66 5.00 6.10 12.35
C ALA A 66 3.98 5.43 13.30
N GLY A 67 4.36 4.35 13.99
CA GLY A 67 3.49 3.66 14.95
C GLY A 67 2.42 2.77 14.32
N LEU A 68 2.65 2.22 13.13
CA LEU A 68 1.62 1.47 12.38
C LEU A 68 0.92 0.34 13.17
N PHE A 69 1.65 -0.33 14.06
CA PHE A 69 1.14 -1.52 14.75
C PHE A 69 0.71 -1.29 16.19
N GLU A 70 1.16 -0.17 16.76
CA GLU A 70 0.77 0.30 18.08
C GLU A 70 0.87 1.81 18.06
N ARG A 71 -0.26 2.48 18.24
CA ARG A 71 -0.32 3.94 18.19
C ARG A 71 -1.38 4.50 19.09
N HIS A 72 -1.03 5.62 19.69
CA HIS A 72 -1.84 6.41 20.59
C HIS A 72 -1.70 7.88 20.21
N ASP A 73 -2.83 8.50 19.87
CA ASP A 73 -2.89 9.92 19.55
C ASP A 73 -4.04 10.60 20.29
N VAL A 74 -3.73 11.77 20.86
CA VAL A 74 -4.74 12.69 21.41
C VAL A 74 -5.40 13.46 20.27
N VAL A 75 -6.72 13.35 20.21
CA VAL A 75 -7.58 14.11 19.31
C VAL A 75 -8.40 15.09 20.15
N THR A 76 -8.31 16.38 19.83
CA THR A 76 -9.11 17.43 20.46
C THR A 76 -10.29 17.81 19.56
N ALA A 77 -11.41 18.18 20.18
CA ALA A 77 -12.61 18.64 19.46
C ALA A 77 -12.74 20.18 19.58
N PRO A 78 -12.13 20.96 18.68
CA PRO A 78 -12.18 22.41 18.78
C PRO A 78 -13.60 22.97 18.57
N GLN A 79 -14.00 23.96 19.37
CA GLN A 79 -15.35 24.57 19.38
C GLN A 79 -15.62 25.42 18.14
N ARG A 80 -16.00 24.77 17.03
CA ARG A 80 -16.22 25.42 15.73
C ARG A 80 -17.15 24.59 14.84
N ASN A 81 -17.79 25.25 13.87
CA ASN A 81 -18.78 24.63 12.98
C ASN A 81 -18.17 23.49 12.11
N ASP A 82 -16.95 23.67 11.60
CA ASP A 82 -16.18 22.64 10.89
C ASP A 82 -15.73 21.48 11.80
N GLY A 83 -15.74 21.71 13.12
CA GLY A 83 -15.56 20.68 14.15
C GLY A 83 -16.87 19.96 14.54
N TYR A 84 -17.97 20.19 13.80
CA TYR A 84 -19.30 19.63 14.06
C TYR A 84 -19.92 19.99 15.41
N TRP A 85 -19.50 21.11 16.00
CA TRP A 85 -20.15 21.65 17.19
C TRP A 85 -21.49 22.27 16.83
N ALA A 86 -22.50 22.06 17.65
CA ALA A 86 -23.80 22.69 17.52
C ALA A 86 -24.45 22.90 18.90
N ALA A 87 -25.22 23.98 19.02
CA ALA A 87 -26.08 24.18 20.18
C ALA A 87 -27.26 23.20 20.15
N TYR A 88 -27.44 22.45 21.24
CA TYR A 88 -28.55 21.52 21.38
C TYR A 88 -29.65 22.09 22.27
N GLY A 89 -29.27 22.69 23.41
CA GLY A 89 -30.20 23.31 24.33
C GLY A 89 -29.51 24.21 25.34
N SER A 90 -30.22 25.20 25.85
CA SER A 90 -29.74 26.18 26.84
C SER A 90 -30.84 26.55 27.83
N THR A 91 -31.64 25.57 28.25
CA THR A 91 -32.77 25.81 29.17
C THR A 91 -32.52 25.26 30.57
N CYS A 92 -31.76 24.16 30.66
CA CYS A 92 -31.44 23.50 31.91
C CYS A 92 -30.77 24.43 32.94
N ARG A 93 -31.21 24.30 34.19
CA ARG A 93 -30.56 24.88 35.36
C ARG A 93 -30.13 23.79 36.32
N LEU A 94 -29.01 24.02 37.00
CA LEU A 94 -28.40 23.07 37.93
C LEU A 94 -28.43 23.67 39.34
N ALA A 95 -29.03 22.97 40.29
CA ALA A 95 -29.00 23.27 41.72
C ALA A 95 -28.17 22.22 42.45
N ALA A 96 -27.89 22.41 43.74
CA ALA A 96 -27.09 21.47 44.55
C ALA A 96 -27.60 20.02 44.54
N SER A 97 -28.90 19.80 44.35
CA SER A 97 -29.52 18.45 44.28
C SER A 97 -29.61 17.87 42.86
N GLY A 98 -29.13 18.58 41.84
CA GLY A 98 -29.22 18.18 40.42
C GLY A 98 -30.02 19.16 39.56
N PHE A 99 -30.61 18.66 38.47
CA PHE A 99 -31.39 19.49 37.55
C PHE A 99 -32.60 20.12 38.25
N VAL A 100 -32.81 21.42 38.04
CA VAL A 100 -33.99 22.13 38.56
C VAL A 100 -35.24 21.60 37.83
N PRO A 101 -36.29 21.14 38.55
CA PRO A 101 -37.49 20.60 37.94
C PRO A 101 -38.12 21.56 36.92
N GLY A 102 -38.40 21.06 35.72
CA GLY A 102 -39.01 21.84 34.63
C GLY A 102 -38.11 22.88 33.96
N SER A 103 -36.83 23.00 34.38
CA SER A 103 -35.89 23.92 33.72
C SER A 103 -35.39 23.38 32.38
N CYS A 104 -35.14 22.08 32.30
CA CYS A 104 -34.67 21.43 31.07
C CYS A 104 -35.79 21.24 30.05
N SER A 105 -35.44 21.44 28.78
CA SER A 105 -36.33 21.14 27.66
C SER A 105 -36.58 19.64 27.55
N VAL A 106 -37.70 19.27 26.92
CA VAL A 106 -38.02 17.87 26.64
C VAL A 106 -36.93 17.20 25.80
N ALA A 107 -36.34 17.94 24.85
CA ALA A 107 -35.28 17.45 23.99
C ALA A 107 -33.97 17.15 24.77
N GLU A 108 -33.61 18.01 25.74
CA GLU A 108 -32.46 17.77 26.63
C GLU A 108 -32.69 16.56 27.52
N ALA A 109 -33.86 16.47 28.16
CA ALA A 109 -34.18 15.35 29.04
C ALA A 109 -34.31 14.00 28.29
N SER A 110 -34.70 14.02 27.01
CA SER A 110 -34.88 12.81 26.20
C SER A 110 -33.58 12.21 25.66
N MET A 111 -32.42 12.85 25.86
CA MET A 111 -31.13 12.32 25.36
C MET A 111 -30.75 10.96 25.95
N THR A 112 -31.23 10.69 27.16
CA THR A 112 -30.99 9.45 27.91
C THR A 112 -32.33 8.96 28.48
N THR A 113 -32.32 7.85 29.21
CA THR A 113 -33.50 7.47 29.99
C THR A 113 -33.74 8.45 31.13
N GLY A 114 -35.00 8.60 31.55
CA GLY A 114 -35.36 9.49 32.66
C GLY A 114 -34.55 9.26 33.95
N PRO A 115 -34.35 8.00 34.41
CA PRO A 115 -33.50 7.71 35.55
C PRO A 115 -32.04 8.11 35.36
N ALA A 116 -31.45 7.81 34.19
CA ALA A 116 -30.07 8.20 33.88
C ALA A 116 -29.92 9.73 33.85
N TRP A 117 -30.87 10.45 33.26
CA TRP A 117 -30.89 11.91 33.22
C TRP A 117 -30.88 12.52 34.61
N ALA A 118 -31.72 12.01 35.53
CA ALA A 118 -31.74 12.49 36.91
C ALA A 118 -30.39 12.29 37.60
N THR A 119 -29.77 11.12 37.44
CA THR A 119 -28.46 10.81 38.00
C THR A 119 -27.34 11.67 37.40
N ILE A 120 -27.38 11.96 36.09
CA ILE A 120 -26.43 12.89 35.43
C ILE A 120 -26.49 14.25 36.14
N GLY A 121 -27.69 14.79 36.36
CA GLY A 121 -27.87 16.07 37.05
C GLY A 121 -27.25 16.07 38.45
N GLN A 122 -27.51 15.03 39.24
CA GLN A 122 -26.95 14.88 40.59
C GLN A 122 -25.42 14.82 40.58
N LEU A 123 -24.83 14.05 39.66
CA LEU A 123 -23.38 13.92 39.53
C LEU A 123 -22.73 15.23 39.10
N LEU A 124 -23.32 15.95 38.14
CA LEU A 124 -22.85 17.28 37.73
C LEU A 124 -22.91 18.27 38.91
N ALA A 125 -24.03 18.35 39.61
CA ALA A 125 -24.21 19.25 40.74
C ALA A 125 -23.19 19.00 41.86
N SER A 126 -23.00 17.72 42.22
CA SER A 126 -22.04 17.32 43.24
C SER A 126 -20.59 17.57 42.83
N THR A 127 -20.23 17.31 41.57
CA THR A 127 -18.84 17.46 41.09
C THR A 127 -18.45 18.92 40.87
N PHE A 128 -19.42 19.78 40.54
CA PHE A 128 -19.20 21.22 40.39
C PHE A 128 -19.35 21.99 41.71
N ASP A 129 -19.68 21.33 42.81
CA ASP A 129 -19.92 21.93 44.12
C ASP A 129 -20.93 23.09 44.06
N VAL A 130 -22.07 22.88 43.38
CA VAL A 130 -23.10 23.92 43.24
C VAL A 130 -23.64 24.31 44.62
N PRO A 131 -23.61 25.61 45.01
CA PRO A 131 -24.08 26.03 46.33
C PRO A 131 -25.57 25.74 46.54
N THR A 132 -25.95 25.36 47.77
CA THR A 132 -27.33 24.97 48.13
C THR A 132 -28.39 26.03 47.84
N ASN A 133 -28.01 27.31 47.85
CA ASN A 133 -28.93 28.44 47.64
C ASN A 133 -28.85 29.06 46.25
N ASP A 134 -28.01 28.52 45.36
CA ASP A 134 -27.81 29.04 44.01
C ASP A 134 -28.29 28.07 42.93
N THR A 135 -28.53 28.62 41.74
CA THR A 135 -28.78 27.86 40.52
C THR A 135 -27.83 28.31 39.44
N TRP A 136 -27.11 27.37 38.84
CA TRP A 136 -26.20 27.62 37.74
C TRP A 136 -26.87 27.33 36.40
N TYR A 137 -26.38 27.99 35.36
CA TYR A 137 -26.86 27.89 33.99
C TYR A 137 -26.08 26.80 33.26
N LEU A 138 -26.79 25.89 32.60
CA LEU A 138 -26.20 24.81 31.83
C LEU A 138 -26.58 24.96 30.36
N THR A 139 -25.59 24.79 29.48
CA THR A 139 -25.79 24.68 28.04
C THR A 139 -25.38 23.29 27.59
N THR A 140 -26.25 22.66 26.83
CA THR A 140 -26.04 21.36 26.19
C THR A 140 -25.60 21.58 24.74
N CYS A 141 -24.46 21.03 24.39
CA CYS A 141 -23.85 21.10 23.06
C CYS A 141 -23.75 19.70 22.47
N ALA A 142 -24.06 19.55 21.19
CA ALA A 142 -23.83 18.31 20.46
C ALA A 142 -22.56 18.45 19.62
N THR A 143 -21.74 17.41 19.60
CA THR A 143 -20.55 17.33 18.75
C THR A 143 -20.60 16.05 17.93
N GLY A 144 -20.74 16.22 16.61
CA GLY A 144 -20.89 15.13 15.66
C GLY A 144 -21.77 15.52 14.47
N PRO A 145 -21.71 14.79 13.35
CA PRO A 145 -22.48 15.11 12.15
C PRO A 145 -24.01 15.04 12.43
N PRO A 146 -24.76 16.15 12.32
CA PRO A 146 -26.13 16.27 12.85
C PRO A 146 -27.22 15.53 12.06
N HIS A 147 -26.91 15.03 10.86
CA HIS A 147 -27.89 14.41 9.96
C HIS A 147 -27.52 12.98 9.56
N MET A 148 -26.58 12.38 10.28
CA MET A 148 -26.12 11.02 10.02
C MET A 148 -26.22 10.21 11.31
N THR A 149 -26.72 8.98 11.23
CA THR A 149 -26.61 7.97 12.29
C THR A 149 -25.14 7.56 12.40
N SER A 150 -24.36 8.40 13.05
CA SER A 150 -22.90 8.32 13.18
C SER A 150 -22.51 8.62 14.62
N TRP A 151 -21.20 8.73 14.86
CA TRP A 151 -20.65 9.12 16.15
C TRP A 151 -21.20 10.47 16.61
N MET A 152 -21.57 10.55 17.88
CA MET A 152 -21.97 11.81 18.52
C MET A 152 -21.69 11.74 20.01
N PHE A 153 -21.24 12.86 20.56
CA PHE A 153 -21.19 13.04 22.00
C PHE A 153 -21.80 14.38 22.39
N VAL A 154 -22.23 14.47 23.64
CA VAL A 154 -22.87 15.67 24.19
C VAL A 154 -21.92 16.30 25.18
N SER A 155 -21.72 17.61 25.12
CA SER A 155 -20.94 18.36 26.11
C SER A 155 -21.86 19.30 26.89
N PHE A 156 -21.64 19.39 28.19
CA PHE A 156 -22.33 20.31 29.08
C PHE A 156 -21.37 21.39 29.53
N PHE A 157 -21.71 22.66 29.29
CA PHE A 157 -20.98 23.81 29.81
C PHE A 157 -21.81 24.43 30.92
N VAL A 158 -21.17 24.66 32.07
CA VAL A 158 -21.86 25.18 33.25
C VAL A 158 -21.23 26.49 33.68
N SER A 159 -22.08 27.46 34.02
CA SER A 159 -21.65 28.76 34.52
C SER A 159 -22.66 29.32 35.53
N SER A 160 -22.15 29.93 36.58
CA SER A 160 -22.91 30.59 37.64
C SER A 160 -23.59 31.88 37.16
N THR A 161 -23.18 32.46 36.02
CA THR A 161 -23.60 33.80 35.60
C THR A 161 -24.59 33.83 34.44
N ALA A 162 -24.43 32.96 33.45
CA ALA A 162 -25.27 32.91 32.25
C ALA A 162 -25.08 31.57 31.51
N HIS A 163 -25.96 31.22 30.57
CA HIS A 163 -25.78 30.06 29.70
C HIS A 163 -24.54 30.26 28.80
N PRO A 164 -23.50 29.40 28.89
CA PRO A 164 -22.36 29.48 28.00
C PRO A 164 -22.74 29.18 26.54
N GLU A 165 -21.99 29.67 25.57
CA GLU A 165 -22.19 29.35 24.16
C GLU A 165 -21.45 28.06 23.79
N CYS A 166 -22.02 27.24 22.90
CA CYS A 166 -21.33 26.05 22.40
C CYS A 166 -20.17 26.40 21.47
N ILE A 167 -20.30 27.51 20.74
CA ILE A 167 -19.34 28.02 19.75
C ILE A 167 -19.15 29.52 20.05
N PRO A 168 -18.33 29.86 21.05
CA PRO A 168 -18.05 31.26 21.38
C PRO A 168 -17.36 31.97 20.22
N GLU A 169 -17.81 33.18 19.89
CA GLU A 169 -17.24 33.99 18.78
C GLU A 169 -16.39 35.17 19.26
N ARG A 170 -16.38 35.47 20.56
CA ARG A 170 -15.79 36.70 21.12
C ARG A 170 -14.82 36.42 22.25
N GLY A 171 -13.68 35.84 21.92
CA GLY A 171 -12.60 35.59 22.87
C GLY A 171 -12.98 34.60 23.98
N PRO A 172 -12.38 34.71 25.19
CA PRO A 172 -12.62 33.78 26.28
C PRO A 172 -14.03 33.92 26.87
N GLN A 173 -14.79 32.82 26.95
CA GLN A 173 -16.01 32.72 27.77
C GLN A 173 -15.72 31.99 29.08
N LEU A 174 -16.19 32.55 30.20
CA LEU A 174 -15.94 32.00 31.53
C LEU A 174 -16.94 30.88 31.87
N ILE A 175 -16.42 29.73 32.24
CA ILE A 175 -17.19 28.57 32.72
C ILE A 175 -16.72 28.14 34.10
N ASP A 176 -17.65 27.59 34.88
CA ASP A 176 -17.40 27.04 36.21
C ASP A 176 -17.15 25.51 36.15
N GLY A 177 -17.51 24.88 35.03
CA GLY A 177 -17.20 23.49 34.75
C GLY A 177 -17.61 23.05 33.36
N ILE A 178 -17.07 21.91 32.95
CA ILE A 178 -17.42 21.21 31.70
C ILE A 178 -17.65 19.73 31.98
N ALA A 179 -18.57 19.13 31.25
CA ALA A 179 -18.74 17.69 31.22
C ALA A 179 -18.94 17.20 29.78
N ALA A 180 -18.66 15.93 29.52
CA ALA A 180 -18.98 15.26 28.26
C ALA A 180 -19.66 13.92 28.55
N LEU A 181 -20.63 13.59 27.70
CA LEU A 181 -21.50 12.43 27.81
C LEU A 181 -21.41 11.62 26.51
N GLY A 182 -21.08 10.35 26.68
CA GLY A 182 -21.06 9.33 25.65
C GLY A 182 -21.83 8.08 26.09
N THR A 183 -21.65 6.99 25.35
CA THR A 183 -22.08 5.65 25.76
C THR A 183 -20.91 4.70 25.66
N THR A 184 -20.87 3.66 26.49
CA THR A 184 -19.80 2.67 26.46
C THR A 184 -20.31 1.28 26.82
N ASN A 185 -19.56 0.24 26.44
CA ASN A 185 -19.81 -1.12 26.89
C ASN A 185 -18.96 -1.45 28.11
N ARG A 186 -19.62 -2.02 29.13
CA ARG A 186 -18.97 -2.44 30.37
C ARG A 186 -19.52 -3.78 30.79
N LEU A 187 -18.94 -4.85 30.24
CA LEU A 187 -19.31 -6.21 30.61
C LEU A 187 -18.48 -6.67 31.81
N PRO A 188 -19.09 -7.41 32.78
CA PRO A 188 -20.50 -7.81 32.84
C PRO A 188 -21.43 -6.80 33.53
N LEU A 189 -20.91 -5.68 34.06
CA LEU A 189 -21.63 -4.76 34.96
C LEU A 189 -22.89 -4.12 34.33
N TYR A 190 -22.79 -3.70 33.06
CA TYR A 190 -23.86 -3.09 32.28
C TYR A 190 -24.04 -3.84 30.95
N PRO A 191 -24.85 -4.93 30.93
CA PRO A 191 -24.99 -5.80 29.75
C PRO A 191 -25.66 -5.13 28.55
N LYS A 192 -26.39 -4.03 28.77
CA LYS A 192 -27.04 -3.23 27.72
C LYS A 192 -26.23 -1.99 27.34
N GLY A 193 -24.98 -1.87 27.80
CA GLY A 193 -24.21 -0.63 27.74
C GLY A 193 -24.58 0.33 28.88
N ALA A 194 -23.76 1.35 29.05
CA ALA A 194 -23.92 2.42 30.05
C ALA A 194 -23.67 3.79 29.40
N TYR A 195 -24.26 4.83 29.97
CA TYR A 195 -23.85 6.20 29.68
C TYR A 195 -22.53 6.49 30.40
N GLU A 196 -21.58 7.10 29.69
CA GLU A 196 -20.28 7.47 30.23
C GLU A 196 -20.23 8.99 30.38
N LEU A 197 -20.15 9.46 31.62
CA LEU A 197 -20.11 10.88 31.95
C LEU A 197 -18.73 11.22 32.51
N ILE A 198 -18.02 12.12 31.82
CA ILE A 198 -16.79 12.72 32.33
C ILE A 198 -17.04 14.18 32.71
N VAL A 199 -16.55 14.58 33.89
CA VAL A 199 -16.84 15.88 34.49
C VAL A 199 -15.53 16.52 34.99
N LEU A 200 -15.38 17.81 34.73
CA LEU A 200 -14.24 18.60 35.18
C LEU A 200 -14.73 19.98 35.66
N GLY A 201 -14.72 20.17 36.98
CA GLY A 201 -14.94 21.48 37.59
C GLY A 201 -13.70 22.38 37.47
N ASP A 202 -13.91 23.69 37.46
CA ASP A 202 -12.83 24.68 37.35
C ASP A 202 -11.78 24.58 38.47
N HIS A 203 -12.18 24.15 39.68
CA HIS A 203 -11.24 23.90 40.78
C HIS A 203 -10.18 22.84 40.42
N ALA A 204 -10.55 21.84 39.61
CA ALA A 204 -9.69 20.73 39.19
C ALA A 204 -8.85 21.07 37.94
N MET A 205 -9.21 22.12 37.20
CA MET A 205 -8.49 22.55 35.99
C MET A 205 -7.06 23.04 36.28
N ARG A 206 -6.67 23.29 37.53
CA ARG A 206 -5.29 23.68 37.87
C ARG A 206 -4.27 22.56 37.65
N ASN A 207 -4.71 21.31 37.68
CA ASN A 207 -3.85 20.14 37.62
C ASN A 207 -3.79 19.59 36.20
N VAL A 208 -2.65 19.80 35.54
CA VAL A 208 -2.39 19.31 34.19
C VAL A 208 -1.22 18.33 34.17
N ALA A 209 -1.26 17.40 33.21
CA ALA A 209 -0.20 16.46 32.95
C ALA A 209 0.13 16.45 31.45
N PRO A 210 1.41 16.28 31.07
CA PRO A 210 1.77 16.05 29.68
C PRO A 210 1.38 14.63 29.26
N MET A 211 0.88 14.49 28.03
CA MET A 211 0.58 13.24 27.36
C MET A 211 1.30 13.23 26.02
N THR A 212 2.21 12.27 25.85
CA THR A 212 3.01 12.11 24.63
C THR A 212 2.28 11.21 23.65
N ASN A 213 2.15 11.68 22.40
CA ASN A 213 1.64 10.91 21.27
C ASN A 213 2.74 10.02 20.70
N THR A 214 2.34 9.05 19.87
CA THR A 214 3.28 8.14 19.21
C THR A 214 4.23 8.85 18.23
N ASP A 215 3.82 9.97 17.66
CA ASP A 215 4.67 10.82 16.80
C ASP A 215 5.67 11.70 17.57
N GLY A 216 5.68 11.60 18.90
CA GLY A 216 6.54 12.39 19.79
C GLY A 216 5.99 13.78 20.13
N SER A 217 4.85 14.18 19.55
CA SER A 217 4.17 15.43 19.94
C SER A 217 3.59 15.30 21.35
N VAL A 218 3.52 16.42 22.07
CA VAL A 218 3.01 16.46 23.45
C VAL A 218 1.72 17.28 23.50
N ASN A 219 0.71 16.71 24.13
CA ASN A 219 -0.54 17.38 24.49
C ASN A 219 -0.60 17.55 26.00
N THR A 220 -1.24 18.61 26.46
CA THR A 220 -1.47 18.85 27.88
C THR A 220 -2.90 18.45 28.21
N VAL A 221 -3.09 17.62 29.22
CA VAL A 221 -4.41 17.09 29.63
C VAL A 221 -4.69 17.38 31.10
N PHE A 222 -5.95 17.53 31.46
CA PHE A 222 -6.34 17.71 32.86
C PHE A 222 -6.35 16.36 33.60
N ALA A 223 -5.61 16.27 34.70
CA ALA A 223 -5.38 15.00 35.40
C ALA A 223 -6.54 14.58 36.32
N ASN A 224 -7.29 15.55 36.86
CA ASN A 224 -8.28 15.33 37.92
C ASN A 224 -9.73 15.43 37.41
N SER A 225 -10.02 14.82 36.26
CA SER A 225 -11.41 14.65 35.82
C SER A 225 -12.06 13.47 36.55
N SER A 226 -13.34 13.63 36.89
CA SER A 226 -14.17 12.55 37.45
C SER A 226 -14.94 11.87 36.33
N GLN A 227 -14.95 10.54 36.30
CA GLN A 227 -15.64 9.76 35.27
C GLN A 227 -16.57 8.75 35.91
N PHE A 228 -17.76 8.62 35.33
CA PHE A 228 -18.87 7.84 35.86
C PHE A 228 -19.51 6.99 34.77
N LEU A 229 -19.90 5.78 35.13
CA LEU A 229 -20.79 4.92 34.37
C LEU A 229 -22.19 5.02 34.96
N ILE A 230 -23.19 5.24 34.11
CA ILE A 230 -24.58 5.39 34.52
C ILE A 230 -25.42 4.40 33.71
N GLY A 231 -26.05 3.46 34.41
CA GLY A 231 -26.97 2.51 33.82
C GLY A 231 -28.26 3.18 33.31
N VAL A 232 -28.97 2.49 32.42
CA VAL A 232 -30.29 2.92 31.92
C VAL A 232 -31.35 3.04 33.02
N ASP A 233 -31.12 2.38 34.16
CA ASP A 233 -31.91 2.42 35.39
C ASP A 233 -31.49 3.56 36.35
N GLY A 234 -30.44 4.32 36.02
CA GLY A 234 -29.92 5.41 36.83
C GLY A 234 -28.91 4.98 37.90
N ALA A 235 -28.57 3.68 37.99
CA ALA A 235 -27.48 3.23 38.86
C ALA A 235 -26.16 3.81 38.37
N ALA A 236 -25.34 4.37 39.27
CA ALA A 236 -24.07 4.98 38.90
C ALA A 236 -22.89 4.43 39.70
N SER A 237 -21.74 4.37 39.04
CA SER A 237 -20.45 3.97 39.61
C SER A 237 -19.32 4.78 38.99
N HIS A 238 -18.22 4.95 39.71
CA HIS A 238 -17.01 5.54 39.11
C HIS A 238 -16.45 4.65 38.00
N ASP A 239 -15.92 5.26 36.94
CA ASP A 239 -15.19 4.57 35.88
C ASP A 239 -13.68 4.73 36.04
N GLU A 240 -13.03 3.70 36.57
CA GLU A 240 -11.56 3.67 36.66
C GLU A 240 -10.90 3.30 35.32
N THR A 241 -11.62 2.60 34.43
CA THR A 241 -11.07 2.09 33.17
C THR A 241 -11.07 3.12 32.06
N ARG A 242 -12.08 3.99 32.03
CA ARG A 242 -12.23 5.11 31.09
C ARG A 242 -12.27 4.72 29.60
N LEU A 243 -12.49 3.45 29.31
CA LEU A 243 -12.49 2.86 27.97
C LEU A 243 -13.77 3.20 27.19
N ASN A 244 -13.64 3.79 26.03
CA ASN A 244 -14.76 4.06 25.16
C ASN A 244 -14.51 3.53 23.75
N MET A 245 -15.55 3.34 22.95
CA MET A 245 -15.48 3.00 21.53
C MET A 245 -14.50 1.86 21.23
N GLU A 246 -14.75 0.70 21.80
CA GLU A 246 -13.99 -0.51 21.46
C GLU A 246 -14.45 -1.06 20.11
N ILE A 247 -13.54 -1.09 19.15
CA ILE A 247 -13.80 -1.47 17.76
C ILE A 247 -12.71 -2.43 17.31
N SER A 248 -13.10 -3.51 16.63
CA SER A 248 -12.16 -4.45 16.03
C SER A 248 -12.50 -4.72 14.57
N ALA A 249 -11.47 -4.89 13.74
CA ALA A 249 -11.59 -5.29 12.34
C ALA A 249 -10.64 -6.46 12.05
N LEU A 250 -11.07 -7.38 11.17
CA LEU A 250 -10.33 -8.61 10.84
C LEU A 250 -9.87 -8.61 9.37
N PRO A 251 -8.85 -7.82 8.98
CA PRO A 251 -8.43 -7.71 7.58
C PRO A 251 -7.75 -8.96 7.00
N LEU A 252 -7.13 -9.79 7.85
CA LEU A 252 -6.47 -11.03 7.44
C LEU A 252 -6.99 -12.25 8.20
N SER A 253 -6.99 -12.18 9.53
CA SER A 253 -7.44 -13.25 10.42
C SER A 253 -7.63 -12.69 11.84
N ALA A 254 -8.19 -13.49 12.74
CA ALA A 254 -8.30 -13.16 14.16
C ALA A 254 -6.95 -12.80 14.82
N GLY A 255 -5.85 -13.48 14.42
CA GLY A 255 -4.52 -13.20 14.96
C GLY A 255 -3.93 -11.87 14.49
N ALA A 256 -4.46 -11.29 13.41
CA ALA A 256 -4.04 -10.00 12.84
C ALA A 256 -5.17 -8.96 12.96
N ALA A 257 -5.99 -9.07 14.00
CA ALA A 257 -7.06 -8.12 14.28
C ALA A 257 -6.48 -6.72 14.50
N VAL A 258 -7.11 -5.72 13.90
CA VAL A 258 -6.84 -4.30 14.20
C VAL A 258 -7.90 -3.90 15.22
N SER A 259 -7.46 -3.63 16.45
CA SER A 259 -8.36 -3.25 17.54
C SER A 259 -8.03 -1.83 17.98
N SER A 260 -9.05 -1.02 18.18
CA SER A 260 -8.90 0.32 18.72
C SER A 260 -9.88 0.56 19.86
N TYR A 261 -9.45 1.36 20.81
CA TYR A 261 -10.30 1.89 21.87
C TYR A 261 -9.90 3.34 22.13
N SER A 262 -10.85 4.15 22.58
CA SER A 262 -10.63 5.53 22.95
C SER A 262 -10.64 5.69 24.47
N LEU A 263 -9.88 6.63 25.00
CA LEU A 263 -9.96 7.08 26.39
C LEU A 263 -10.43 8.54 26.38
N TRP A 264 -11.46 8.88 27.13
CA TRP A 264 -11.99 10.24 27.18
C TRP A 264 -11.34 11.05 28.30
N PHE A 265 -11.06 12.32 28.02
CA PHE A 265 -10.54 13.30 28.98
C PHE A 265 -10.80 14.73 28.48
N PHE A 266 -10.28 15.71 29.22
CA PHE A 266 -10.25 17.10 28.80
C PHE A 266 -8.81 17.52 28.54
N ALA A 267 -8.59 18.23 27.42
CA ALA A 267 -7.30 18.79 27.08
C ALA A 267 -7.21 20.26 27.49
N ASP A 268 -6.05 20.66 28.01
CA ASP A 268 -5.69 22.05 28.17
C ASP A 268 -5.16 22.57 26.82
N VAL A 269 -5.90 23.48 26.23
CA VAL A 269 -5.63 24.04 24.91
C VAL A 269 -5.16 25.48 24.98
N THR A 270 -4.81 25.99 26.17
CA THR A 270 -4.44 27.40 26.38
C THR A 270 -3.34 27.84 25.40
N ASP A 271 -2.30 27.02 25.21
CA ASP A 271 -1.19 27.31 24.30
C ASP A 271 -1.51 27.02 22.82
N LYS A 272 -2.68 26.44 22.52
CA LYS A 272 -3.11 26.00 21.19
C LYS A 272 -4.26 26.82 20.60
N ILE A 273 -4.82 27.78 21.33
CA ILE A 273 -5.92 28.64 20.83
C ILE A 273 -5.55 29.31 19.51
N ALA A 274 -4.34 29.90 19.44
CA ALA A 274 -3.87 30.61 18.25
C ALA A 274 -3.65 29.65 17.05
N SER A 275 -3.11 28.45 17.28
CA SER A 275 -2.90 27.47 16.22
C SER A 275 -4.22 26.88 15.70
N PHE A 276 -5.24 26.84 16.56
CA PHE A 276 -6.59 26.46 16.17
C PHE A 276 -7.37 27.57 15.46
N GLY A 277 -6.92 28.84 15.51
CA GLY A 277 -7.58 29.95 14.86
C GLY A 277 -9.00 30.21 15.40
N LEU A 278 -9.22 30.00 16.70
CA LEU A 278 -10.54 30.08 17.32
C LEU A 278 -10.94 31.54 17.58
N PRO A 279 -12.13 31.99 17.12
CA PRO A 279 -12.62 33.34 17.41
C PRO A 279 -13.04 33.51 18.88
N GLY A 280 -13.43 32.43 19.55
CA GLY A 280 -13.65 32.36 20.99
C GLY A 280 -13.43 30.95 21.54
N TRP A 281 -13.33 30.81 22.86
CA TRP A 281 -13.07 29.53 23.53
C TRP A 281 -13.57 29.53 24.99
N SER A 282 -13.82 28.34 25.53
CA SER A 282 -14.21 28.18 26.94
C SER A 282 -12.99 28.15 27.86
N VAL A 283 -13.04 28.94 28.93
CA VAL A 283 -11.96 29.05 29.92
C VAL A 283 -12.52 28.93 31.34
N GLY A 284 -11.83 28.20 32.20
CA GLY A 284 -12.20 28.09 33.60
C GLY A 284 -12.15 29.43 34.33
N ARG A 285 -13.20 29.76 35.10
CA ARG A 285 -13.37 31.08 35.73
C ARG A 285 -12.22 31.47 36.65
N HIS A 286 -11.75 30.55 37.48
CA HIS A 286 -10.67 30.77 38.45
C HIS A 286 -9.35 30.16 38.00
N SER A 287 -9.36 29.06 37.25
CA SER A 287 -8.12 28.45 36.73
C SER A 287 -7.52 29.25 35.57
N GLN A 288 -8.34 30.00 34.83
CA GLN A 288 -7.96 30.73 33.62
C GLN A 288 -7.33 29.84 32.54
N ARG A 289 -7.63 28.54 32.54
CA ARG A 289 -7.16 27.58 31.53
C ARG A 289 -8.25 27.25 30.53
N ALA A 290 -7.89 27.23 29.26
CA ALA A 290 -8.80 26.89 28.18
C ALA A 290 -8.97 25.38 28.09
N VAL A 291 -10.21 24.93 28.01
CA VAL A 291 -10.58 23.52 28.13
C VAL A 291 -11.39 23.04 26.93
N MET A 292 -11.10 21.84 26.46
CA MET A 292 -11.85 21.17 25.40
C MET A 292 -12.00 19.68 25.67
N PRO A 293 -13.12 19.06 25.25
CA PRO A 293 -13.22 17.60 25.18
C PRO A 293 -12.12 17.05 24.26
N ALA A 294 -11.52 15.96 24.71
CA ALA A 294 -10.48 15.26 23.98
C ALA A 294 -10.58 13.76 24.23
N SER A 295 -10.03 13.00 23.29
CA SER A 295 -9.91 11.55 23.43
C SER A 295 -8.54 11.09 22.96
N GLN A 296 -7.97 10.11 23.65
CA GLN A 296 -6.82 9.37 23.16
C GLN A 296 -7.33 8.13 22.46
N THR A 297 -7.09 8.02 21.16
CA THR A 297 -7.38 6.79 20.43
C THR A 297 -6.15 5.91 20.46
N ASN A 298 -6.29 4.74 21.07
CA ASN A 298 -5.29 3.70 21.08
C ASN A 298 -5.65 2.65 20.03
N LEU A 299 -4.67 2.23 19.26
CA LEU A 299 -4.79 1.16 18.27
C LEU A 299 -3.67 0.15 18.49
N VAL A 300 -4.04 -1.13 18.42
CA VAL A 300 -3.12 -2.26 18.48
C VAL A 300 -3.45 -3.24 17.37
N VAL A 301 -2.42 -3.72 16.69
CA VAL A 301 -2.51 -4.79 15.70
C VAL A 301 -2.06 -6.11 16.32
N GLY A 302 -2.93 -7.12 16.27
CA GLY A 302 -2.63 -8.47 16.72
C GLY A 302 -1.42 -9.08 16.00
N SER A 303 -0.57 -9.79 16.74
CA SER A 303 0.61 -10.51 16.23
C SER A 303 1.48 -9.70 15.26
N TYR A 304 1.56 -8.37 15.46
CA TYR A 304 2.23 -7.48 14.51
C TYR A 304 3.71 -7.81 14.27
N GLN A 305 4.40 -8.29 15.31
CA GLN A 305 5.80 -8.72 15.20
C GLN A 305 5.97 -9.83 14.16
N SER A 306 5.06 -10.80 14.15
CA SER A 306 5.09 -11.90 13.18
C SER A 306 4.83 -11.39 11.76
N ILE A 307 3.89 -10.43 11.59
CA ILE A 307 3.59 -9.80 10.29
C ILE A 307 4.83 -9.04 9.78
N ALA A 308 5.47 -8.24 10.64
CA ALA A 308 6.65 -7.45 10.28
C ALA A 308 7.86 -8.34 9.93
N ILE A 309 8.12 -9.39 10.71
CA ILE A 309 9.20 -10.36 10.44
C ILE A 309 8.94 -11.08 9.12
N LEU A 310 7.71 -11.58 8.91
CA LEU A 310 7.34 -12.30 7.69
C LEU A 310 7.47 -11.40 6.46
N GLN A 311 6.96 -10.16 6.52
CA GLN A 311 7.12 -9.21 5.42
C GLN A 311 8.59 -8.88 5.16
N SER A 312 9.41 -8.75 6.21
CA SER A 312 10.85 -8.51 6.06
C SER A 312 11.56 -9.68 5.35
N ILE A 313 11.25 -10.92 5.74
CA ILE A 313 11.78 -12.13 5.10
C ILE A 313 11.36 -12.19 3.62
N ILE A 314 10.08 -11.94 3.33
CA ILE A 314 9.53 -11.95 1.98
C ILE A 314 10.11 -10.80 1.13
N GLY A 315 10.31 -9.62 1.70
CA GLY A 315 10.97 -8.48 1.07
C GLY A 315 12.42 -8.80 0.70
N LEU A 316 13.20 -9.38 1.62
CA LEU A 316 14.56 -9.85 1.35
C LEU A 316 14.59 -10.96 0.30
N ALA A 317 13.66 -11.92 0.36
CA ALA A 317 13.52 -12.96 -0.65
C ALA A 317 13.20 -12.37 -2.03
N SER A 318 12.40 -11.31 -2.11
CA SER A 318 12.11 -10.60 -3.37
C SER A 318 13.38 -10.01 -3.98
N LEU A 319 14.21 -9.36 -3.16
CA LEU A 319 15.50 -8.81 -3.59
C LEU A 319 16.47 -9.91 -4.04
N LEU A 320 16.53 -11.03 -3.31
CA LEU A 320 17.34 -12.19 -3.69
C LEU A 320 16.88 -12.79 -5.02
N LEU A 321 15.59 -12.88 -5.28
CA LEU A 321 15.06 -13.42 -6.54
C LEU A 321 15.20 -12.45 -7.71
N LEU A 322 15.33 -11.15 -7.44
CA LEU A 322 15.56 -10.11 -8.45
C LEU A 322 17.05 -9.91 -8.80
N ASN A 323 17.97 -10.45 -8.01
CA ASN A 323 19.40 -10.13 -8.08
C ASN A 323 20.01 -10.33 -9.49
N GLY A 324 19.68 -11.42 -10.18
CA GLY A 324 20.18 -11.71 -11.52
C GLY A 324 19.66 -10.70 -12.54
N ASP A 325 18.39 -10.32 -12.42
CA ASP A 325 17.78 -9.32 -13.28
C ASP A 325 18.37 -7.92 -13.07
N LEU A 326 18.70 -7.58 -11.82
CA LEU A 326 19.39 -6.35 -11.46
C LEU A 326 20.81 -6.30 -12.06
N ILE A 327 21.60 -7.37 -11.94
CA ILE A 327 22.95 -7.42 -12.54
C ILE A 327 22.86 -7.28 -14.07
N MET A 328 21.94 -7.98 -14.72
CA MET A 328 21.76 -7.87 -16.17
C MET A 328 21.37 -6.44 -16.58
N THR A 329 20.51 -5.78 -15.81
CA THR A 329 20.10 -4.38 -16.04
C THR A 329 21.27 -3.41 -15.84
N LEU A 330 22.06 -3.57 -14.78
CA LEU A 330 23.24 -2.75 -14.49
C LEU A 330 24.33 -2.91 -15.58
N LYS A 331 24.58 -4.15 -16.04
CA LYS A 331 25.47 -4.40 -17.18
C LYS A 331 24.94 -3.79 -18.48
N GLY A 332 23.61 -3.73 -18.61
CA GLY A 332 22.93 -2.98 -19.66
C GLY A 332 23.29 -1.49 -19.62
N LEU A 333 23.08 -0.85 -18.46
CA LEU A 333 23.40 0.56 -18.22
C LEU A 333 24.88 0.88 -18.45
N GLU A 334 25.79 0.04 -17.94
CA GLU A 334 27.24 0.15 -18.17
C GLU A 334 27.58 0.16 -19.67
N GLY A 335 26.90 -0.69 -20.45
CA GLY A 335 27.03 -0.76 -21.90
C GLY A 335 26.58 0.54 -22.58
N VAL A 336 25.44 1.10 -22.18
CA VAL A 336 24.90 2.37 -22.72
C VAL A 336 25.89 3.52 -22.46
N LEU A 337 26.34 3.65 -21.21
CA LEU A 337 27.29 4.70 -20.81
C LEU A 337 28.62 4.60 -21.56
N ARG A 338 29.08 3.37 -21.84
CA ARG A 338 30.30 3.11 -22.62
C ARG A 338 30.10 3.10 -24.13
N ARG A 339 28.90 3.43 -24.63
CA ARG A 339 28.51 3.37 -26.07
C ARG A 339 28.81 2.02 -26.71
N LYS A 340 28.76 0.94 -25.93
CA LYS A 340 28.94 -0.45 -26.40
C LYS A 340 27.58 -1.05 -26.73
N PRO A 341 27.51 -2.08 -27.59
CA PRO A 341 26.25 -2.77 -27.84
C PRO A 341 25.69 -3.42 -26.57
N VAL A 342 24.38 -3.26 -26.34
CA VAL A 342 23.75 -3.53 -25.05
C VAL A 342 22.67 -4.61 -25.17
N LEU A 343 22.64 -5.53 -24.21
CA LEU A 343 21.49 -6.39 -23.99
C LEU A 343 20.49 -5.66 -23.09
N THR A 344 19.36 -5.23 -23.66
CA THR A 344 18.22 -4.72 -22.87
C THR A 344 17.00 -5.59 -23.10
N TYR A 345 16.24 -5.81 -22.02
CA TYR A 345 15.02 -6.60 -22.02
C TYR A 345 13.99 -5.98 -21.08
N ASP A 346 12.72 -6.29 -21.28
CA ASP A 346 11.63 -5.83 -20.42
C ASP A 346 11.43 -6.84 -19.28
N LEU A 347 11.82 -6.46 -18.06
CA LEU A 347 11.69 -7.29 -16.86
C LEU A 347 10.22 -7.55 -16.52
N VAL A 348 9.36 -6.54 -16.70
CA VAL A 348 7.95 -6.60 -16.30
C VAL A 348 7.20 -7.57 -17.19
N ALA A 349 7.46 -7.55 -18.51
CA ALA A 349 6.98 -8.58 -19.42
C ALA A 349 7.48 -9.99 -19.04
N GLY A 350 8.70 -10.07 -18.49
CA GLY A 350 9.29 -11.32 -18.03
C GLY A 350 8.73 -11.88 -16.72
N LEU A 351 7.87 -11.16 -16.00
CA LEU A 351 7.27 -11.63 -14.74
C LEU A 351 6.41 -12.89 -14.95
N GLU A 352 5.81 -13.06 -16.13
CA GLU A 352 5.07 -14.28 -16.50
C GLU A 352 5.90 -15.56 -16.38
N ARG A 353 7.24 -15.43 -16.48
CA ARG A 353 8.19 -16.53 -16.33
C ARG A 353 8.82 -16.63 -14.96
N ARG A 354 8.85 -15.52 -14.21
CA ARG A 354 9.45 -15.43 -12.89
C ARG A 354 8.43 -15.74 -11.81
N ARG A 355 7.80 -16.93 -11.88
CA ARG A 355 6.67 -17.30 -11.01
C ARG A 355 7.00 -17.24 -9.53
N LEU A 356 8.20 -17.68 -9.14
CA LEU A 356 8.63 -17.63 -7.74
C LEU A 356 8.74 -16.18 -7.26
N LEU A 357 9.38 -15.31 -8.05
CA LEU A 357 9.42 -13.88 -7.77
C LEU A 357 8.00 -13.30 -7.69
N LEU A 358 7.12 -13.64 -8.62
CA LEU A 358 5.75 -13.13 -8.66
C LEU A 358 4.92 -13.55 -7.44
N VAL A 359 5.08 -14.79 -6.96
CA VAL A 359 4.47 -15.27 -5.70
C VAL A 359 4.98 -14.43 -4.53
N VAL A 360 6.30 -14.28 -4.39
CA VAL A 360 6.89 -13.53 -3.28
C VAL A 360 6.50 -12.05 -3.34
N LEU A 361 6.46 -11.44 -4.52
CA LEU A 361 5.98 -10.05 -4.71
C LEU A 361 4.52 -9.88 -4.34
N THR A 362 3.67 -10.84 -4.70
CA THR A 362 2.25 -10.84 -4.31
C THR A 362 2.11 -10.95 -2.80
N MET A 363 2.82 -11.89 -2.17
CA MET A 363 2.80 -12.08 -0.71
C MET A 363 3.34 -10.85 0.03
N ASN A 364 4.34 -10.16 -0.52
CA ASN A 364 4.88 -8.92 0.04
C ASN A 364 3.83 -7.80 0.08
N GLY A 365 2.83 -7.84 -0.82
CA GLY A 365 1.74 -6.88 -0.87
C GLY A 365 0.58 -7.16 0.11
N VAL A 366 0.48 -8.37 0.67
CA VAL A 366 -0.63 -8.78 1.57
C VAL A 366 -0.79 -7.87 2.80
N PRO A 367 0.27 -7.41 3.48
CA PRO A 367 0.14 -6.51 4.63
C PRO A 367 -0.55 -5.17 4.33
N SER A 368 -0.67 -4.76 3.06
CA SER A 368 -1.43 -3.57 2.67
C SER A 368 -2.89 -3.61 3.15
N LEU A 369 -3.47 -4.80 3.29
CA LEU A 369 -4.83 -4.98 3.83
C LEU A 369 -4.93 -4.53 5.30
N VAL A 370 -3.91 -4.79 6.10
CA VAL A 370 -3.83 -4.32 7.50
C VAL A 370 -3.56 -2.82 7.51
N TYR A 371 -2.69 -2.33 6.63
CA TYR A 371 -2.30 -0.92 6.60
C TYR A 371 -3.46 0.01 6.25
N LEU A 372 -4.37 -0.44 5.39
CA LEU A 372 -5.62 0.25 5.12
C LEU A 372 -6.49 0.36 6.38
N GLU A 373 -6.61 -0.70 7.17
CA GLU A 373 -7.40 -0.65 8.41
C GLU A 373 -6.81 0.30 9.44
N VAL A 374 -5.49 0.29 9.61
CA VAL A 374 -4.82 1.21 10.51
C VAL A 374 -5.05 2.65 10.05
N ALA A 375 -4.87 2.94 8.76
CA ALA A 375 -5.10 4.28 8.23
C ALA A 375 -6.58 4.70 8.33
N ARG A 376 -7.52 3.77 8.19
CA ARG A 376 -8.96 3.98 8.39
C ARG A 376 -9.28 4.37 9.83
N ALA A 377 -8.72 3.66 10.80
CA ALA A 377 -8.94 3.90 12.23
C ALA A 377 -8.48 5.30 12.68
N PHE A 378 -7.44 5.84 12.04
CA PHE A 378 -6.89 7.17 12.34
C PHE A 378 -7.45 8.29 11.46
N HIS A 379 -8.56 8.05 10.77
CA HIS A 379 -9.23 9.07 10.00
C HIS A 379 -9.49 10.33 10.86
N GLY A 380 -9.05 11.50 10.36
CA GLY A 380 -9.11 12.76 11.10
C GLY A 380 -7.77 13.23 11.68
N THR A 381 -6.75 12.37 11.73
CA THR A 381 -5.38 12.78 12.09
C THR A 381 -4.62 13.34 10.88
N PRO A 382 -3.63 14.25 11.08
CA PRO A 382 -2.85 14.82 9.98
C PRO A 382 -2.09 13.79 9.14
N THR A 383 -1.68 12.67 9.74
CA THR A 383 -0.85 11.65 9.09
C THR A 383 -1.68 10.57 8.36
N ALA A 384 -2.96 10.41 8.70
CA ALA A 384 -3.78 9.33 8.14
C ALA A 384 -3.93 9.37 6.61
N PRO A 385 -4.10 10.54 5.93
CA PRO A 385 -4.16 10.59 4.47
C PRO A 385 -2.89 10.07 3.79
N GLN A 386 -1.72 10.33 4.39
CA GLN A 386 -0.43 9.87 3.87
C GLN A 386 -0.30 8.35 3.99
N LEU A 387 -0.62 7.80 5.17
CA LEU A 387 -0.65 6.35 5.41
C LEU A 387 -1.64 5.65 4.48
N TRP A 388 -2.82 6.22 4.30
CA TRP A 388 -3.85 5.69 3.40
C TRP A 388 -3.37 5.63 1.95
N LEU A 389 -2.71 6.68 1.44
CA LEU A 389 -2.19 6.71 0.08
C LEU A 389 -1.07 5.66 -0.14
N MET A 390 -0.16 5.53 0.82
CA MET A 390 0.91 4.52 0.76
C MET A 390 0.33 3.10 0.81
N ALA A 391 -0.63 2.84 1.71
CA ALA A 391 -1.34 1.56 1.80
C ALA A 391 -2.10 1.24 0.50
N SER A 392 -2.79 2.23 -0.08
CA SER A 392 -3.53 2.10 -1.33
C SER A 392 -2.61 1.80 -2.53
N THR A 393 -1.42 2.39 -2.56
CA THR A 393 -0.41 2.12 -3.59
C THR A 393 0.12 0.68 -3.49
N MET A 394 0.40 0.23 -2.26
CA MET A 394 0.84 -1.14 -2.00
C MET A 394 -0.27 -2.17 -2.29
N LEU A 395 -1.54 -1.80 -2.06
CA LEU A 395 -2.69 -2.60 -2.47
C LEU A 395 -2.79 -2.70 -4.00
N GLY A 396 -2.53 -1.61 -4.71
CA GLY A 396 -2.49 -1.61 -6.17
C GLY A 396 -1.42 -2.55 -6.74
N THR A 397 -0.24 -2.61 -6.11
CA THR A 397 0.80 -3.58 -6.51
C THR A 397 0.40 -5.02 -6.14
N PHE A 398 -0.22 -5.24 -4.98
CA PHE A 398 -0.80 -6.54 -4.59
C PHE A 398 -1.79 -7.06 -5.65
N CYS A 399 -2.77 -6.24 -6.05
CA CYS A 399 -3.74 -6.61 -7.08
C CYS A 399 -3.09 -6.87 -8.44
N SER A 400 -2.11 -6.05 -8.83
CA SER A 400 -1.41 -6.19 -10.11
C SER A 400 -0.59 -7.48 -10.18
N TYR A 401 0.22 -7.77 -9.16
CA TYR A 401 1.01 -9.01 -9.10
C TYR A 401 0.13 -10.24 -8.93
N GLY A 402 -0.91 -10.17 -8.10
CA GLY A 402 -1.87 -11.25 -7.90
C GLY A 402 -2.61 -11.61 -9.19
N PHE A 403 -3.03 -10.61 -9.98
CA PHE A 403 -3.65 -10.86 -11.27
C PHE A 403 -2.69 -11.48 -12.29
N LEU A 404 -1.44 -10.98 -12.38
CA LEU A 404 -0.42 -11.60 -13.23
C LEU A 404 -0.11 -13.04 -12.79
N LEU A 405 -0.15 -13.34 -11.49
CA LEU A 405 0.06 -14.69 -10.97
C LEU A 405 -1.05 -15.62 -11.47
N VAL A 406 -2.31 -15.22 -11.30
CA VAL A 406 -3.48 -15.96 -11.82
C VAL A 406 -3.36 -16.15 -13.33
N LEU A 407 -3.01 -15.09 -14.08
CA LEU A 407 -2.81 -15.16 -15.52
C LEU A 407 -1.70 -16.16 -15.89
N SER A 408 -0.57 -16.16 -15.18
CA SER A 408 0.55 -17.08 -15.43
C SER A 408 0.20 -18.56 -15.16
N LEU A 409 -0.79 -18.81 -14.30
CA LEU A 409 -1.36 -20.13 -14.06
C LEU A 409 -2.31 -20.53 -15.19
N LEU A 410 -3.23 -19.63 -15.58
CA LEU A 410 -4.16 -19.84 -16.69
C LEU A 410 -3.44 -20.09 -18.02
N GLN A 411 -2.30 -19.42 -18.25
CA GLN A 411 -1.46 -19.61 -19.42
C GLN A 411 -0.89 -21.03 -19.57
N GLN A 412 -0.90 -21.85 -18.52
CA GLN A 412 -0.42 -23.24 -18.57
C GLN A 412 -1.44 -24.21 -19.17
N LEU A 413 -2.70 -23.78 -19.28
CA LEU A 413 -3.72 -24.62 -19.88
C LEU A 413 -3.36 -24.89 -21.35
N PRO A 414 -3.47 -26.16 -21.81
CA PRO A 414 -3.17 -26.51 -23.19
C PRO A 414 -4.17 -25.81 -24.12
N SER A 415 -3.68 -25.21 -25.20
CA SER A 415 -4.53 -24.67 -26.26
C SER A 415 -4.06 -25.14 -27.63
N ARG A 416 -5.00 -25.19 -28.58
CA ARG A 416 -4.74 -25.51 -29.99
C ARG A 416 -4.48 -24.26 -30.83
N LEU A 417 -4.48 -23.07 -30.22
CA LEU A 417 -4.31 -21.81 -30.92
C LEU A 417 -2.88 -21.68 -31.47
N THR A 418 -2.76 -21.16 -32.68
CA THR A 418 -1.48 -20.91 -33.37
C THR A 418 -1.01 -19.46 -33.21
N ALA A 419 -1.78 -18.66 -32.48
CA ALA A 419 -1.51 -17.25 -32.22
C ALA A 419 -1.96 -16.87 -30.81
N VAL A 420 -1.32 -15.85 -30.23
CA VAL A 420 -1.51 -15.41 -28.85
C VAL A 420 -1.88 -13.93 -28.82
N VAL A 421 -2.89 -13.58 -28.02
CA VAL A 421 -3.31 -12.18 -27.83
C VAL A 421 -2.24 -11.43 -27.04
N PRO A 422 -1.68 -10.33 -27.57
CA PRO A 422 -0.67 -9.57 -26.85
C PRO A 422 -1.31 -8.71 -25.75
N PHE A 423 -0.60 -8.55 -24.64
CA PHE A 423 -0.89 -7.48 -23.67
C PHE A 423 0.41 -6.82 -23.20
N SER A 424 0.33 -5.57 -22.75
CA SER A 424 1.50 -4.90 -22.17
C SER A 424 1.51 -5.05 -20.66
N ALA A 425 2.37 -5.92 -20.13
CA ALA A 425 2.54 -6.10 -18.69
C ALA A 425 2.96 -4.80 -17.99
N THR A 426 3.79 -4.00 -18.64
CA THR A 426 4.26 -2.69 -18.16
C THR A 426 3.11 -1.69 -18.03
N VAL A 427 2.28 -1.54 -19.08
CA VAL A 427 1.10 -0.67 -19.00
C VAL A 427 0.13 -1.18 -17.95
N PHE A 428 -0.15 -2.48 -17.93
CA PHE A 428 -1.04 -3.09 -16.94
C PHE A 428 -0.58 -2.79 -15.50
N LEU A 429 0.65 -3.13 -15.15
CA LEU A 429 1.16 -3.00 -13.77
C LEU A 429 1.10 -1.54 -13.29
N TYR A 430 1.63 -0.60 -14.07
CA TYR A 430 1.68 0.81 -13.65
C TYR A 430 0.30 1.46 -13.66
N LEU A 431 -0.48 1.27 -14.73
CA LEU A 431 -1.81 1.85 -14.84
C LEU A 431 -2.75 1.30 -13.77
N ASN A 432 -2.71 -0.01 -13.53
CA ASN A 432 -3.54 -0.64 -12.50
C ASN A 432 -3.16 -0.17 -11.10
N THR A 433 -1.86 -0.10 -10.78
CA THR A 433 -1.39 0.40 -9.49
C THR A 433 -1.87 1.83 -9.24
N ILE A 434 -1.72 2.72 -10.23
CA ILE A 434 -2.14 4.13 -10.13
C ILE A 434 -3.67 4.24 -10.00
N LEU A 435 -4.43 3.52 -10.83
CA LEU A 435 -5.89 3.62 -10.83
C LEU A 435 -6.52 2.97 -9.59
N ILE A 436 -5.96 1.89 -9.05
CA ILE A 436 -6.39 1.34 -7.76
C ILE A 436 -6.08 2.33 -6.65
N ALA A 437 -4.85 2.87 -6.59
CA ALA A 437 -4.48 3.85 -5.58
C ALA A 437 -5.41 5.06 -5.61
N TYR A 438 -5.71 5.58 -6.81
CA TYR A 438 -6.66 6.68 -6.99
C TYR A 438 -8.08 6.29 -6.54
N SER A 439 -8.61 5.17 -7.03
CA SER A 439 -10.00 4.76 -6.77
C SER A 439 -10.26 4.43 -5.30
N VAL A 440 -9.28 3.83 -4.63
CA VAL A 440 -9.32 3.55 -3.18
C VAL A 440 -9.19 4.85 -2.39
N ASN A 441 -8.32 5.78 -2.81
CA ASN A 441 -8.17 7.09 -2.16
C ASN A 441 -9.45 7.92 -2.17
N GLN A 442 -10.25 7.85 -3.25
CA GLN A 442 -11.56 8.50 -3.31
C GLN A 442 -12.57 7.97 -2.27
N LYS A 443 -12.34 6.79 -1.69
CA LYS A 443 -13.20 6.17 -0.67
C LYS A 443 -12.76 6.44 0.76
N PHE A 444 -11.65 7.16 0.97
CA PHE A 444 -11.06 7.34 2.30
C PHE A 444 -12.04 7.95 3.31
N MET A 445 -12.69 9.06 2.96
CA MET A 445 -13.65 9.73 3.85
C MET A 445 -14.80 8.81 4.26
N ALA A 446 -15.44 8.16 3.29
CA ALA A 446 -16.59 7.29 3.54
C ALA A 446 -16.20 6.07 4.39
N LEU A 447 -15.03 5.47 4.12
CA LEU A 447 -14.55 4.33 4.89
C LEU A 447 -14.09 4.75 6.30
N GLY A 448 -13.44 5.90 6.43
CA GLY A 448 -13.08 6.48 7.73
C GLY A 448 -14.31 6.68 8.62
N TRP A 449 -15.40 7.21 8.08
CA TRP A 449 -16.65 7.33 8.84
C TRP A 449 -17.26 5.99 9.21
N SER A 450 -17.21 4.99 8.32
CA SER A 450 -17.69 3.63 8.58
C SER A 450 -16.86 2.85 9.61
N TYR A 451 -15.73 3.41 10.04
CA TYR A 451 -14.95 2.85 11.15
C TYR A 451 -15.66 3.09 12.47
N ASN A 452 -16.35 4.22 12.62
CA ASN A 452 -17.25 4.45 13.74
C ASN A 452 -18.36 3.40 13.67
N CYS A 453 -18.66 2.81 14.82
CA CYS A 453 -19.39 1.55 14.96
C CYS A 453 -20.62 1.46 14.04
N GLN A 454 -20.83 0.29 13.42
CA GLN A 454 -21.97 0.09 12.50
C GLN A 454 -23.23 -0.40 13.22
N ALA A 455 -23.04 -1.03 14.38
CA ALA A 455 -24.08 -1.44 15.31
C ALA A 455 -23.78 -0.87 16.69
N TYR A 456 -24.82 -0.68 17.50
CA TYR A 456 -24.73 -0.14 18.86
C TYR A 456 -25.60 -0.94 19.82
N THR A 457 -25.22 -0.93 21.09
CA THR A 457 -25.98 -1.54 22.20
C THR A 457 -26.80 -0.48 22.95
N LEU A 458 -26.29 0.75 23.05
CA LEU A 458 -26.96 1.90 23.68
C LEU A 458 -26.70 3.20 22.90
N PRO A 459 -27.74 3.85 22.34
CA PRO A 459 -27.60 5.12 21.66
C PRO A 459 -27.75 6.33 22.61
N LEU A 460 -27.32 7.49 22.13
CA LEU A 460 -27.76 8.81 22.61
C LEU A 460 -28.87 9.32 21.69
N VAL A 461 -29.95 9.87 22.24
CA VAL A 461 -31.07 10.39 21.42
C VAL A 461 -30.91 11.90 21.25
N VAL A 462 -30.37 12.33 20.11
CA VAL A 462 -30.13 13.76 19.83
C VAL A 462 -30.93 14.15 18.60
N TYR A 463 -31.66 15.26 18.66
CA TYR A 463 -32.58 15.71 17.61
C TYR A 463 -33.66 14.67 17.24
N GLY A 464 -34.03 13.80 18.20
CA GLY A 464 -34.98 12.72 17.99
C GLY A 464 -34.44 11.54 17.15
N ILE A 465 -33.12 11.48 16.94
CA ILE A 465 -32.44 10.42 16.18
C ILE A 465 -31.46 9.70 17.12
N ASP A 466 -31.35 8.38 16.96
CA ASP A 466 -30.37 7.58 17.67
C ASP A 466 -28.97 7.79 17.08
N HIS A 467 -28.05 8.23 17.92
CA HIS A 467 -26.64 8.43 17.60
C HIS A 467 -25.74 7.49 18.41
N ILE A 468 -24.55 7.21 17.86
CA ILE A 468 -23.59 6.28 18.44
C ILE A 468 -22.66 7.04 19.37
N GLY A 469 -22.84 6.85 20.69
CA GLY A 469 -22.01 7.50 21.73
C GLY A 469 -20.76 6.71 22.16
N GLY A 470 -20.63 5.46 21.69
CA GLY A 470 -19.48 4.59 21.91
C GLY A 470 -19.78 3.18 22.46
N ALA A 471 -21.03 2.90 22.84
CA ALA A 471 -21.50 1.55 23.16
C ALA A 471 -21.76 0.75 21.87
N CYS A 472 -20.68 0.21 21.31
CA CYS A 472 -20.66 -0.43 20.00
C CYS A 472 -21.10 -1.91 20.03
N GLY A 473 -21.48 -2.48 18.88
CA GLY A 473 -21.65 -3.93 18.78
C GLY A 473 -20.33 -4.66 19.07
N SER A 474 -20.41 -5.87 19.65
CA SER A 474 -19.22 -6.70 19.93
C SER A 474 -18.64 -7.37 18.69
N ASP A 475 -19.40 -7.41 17.58
CA ASP A 475 -18.97 -8.05 16.35
C ASP A 475 -17.92 -7.20 15.62
N PRO A 476 -16.85 -7.82 15.08
CA PRO A 476 -15.87 -7.10 14.30
C PRO A 476 -16.50 -6.42 13.09
N ILE A 477 -16.12 -5.16 12.84
CA ILE A 477 -16.61 -4.43 11.68
C ILE A 477 -16.04 -5.01 10.39
N PRO A 478 -16.77 -4.93 9.26
CA PRO A 478 -16.26 -5.37 7.97
C PRO A 478 -14.93 -4.67 7.63
N PRO A 479 -13.91 -5.40 7.17
CA PRO A 479 -12.67 -4.79 6.72
C PRO A 479 -12.90 -3.98 5.44
N SER A 480 -12.15 -2.90 5.27
CA SER A 480 -12.14 -2.03 4.08
C SER A 480 -11.96 -2.83 2.79
N SER A 481 -11.16 -3.89 2.84
CA SER A 481 -10.92 -4.77 1.69
C SER A 481 -12.19 -5.44 1.15
N ALA A 482 -13.15 -5.78 2.02
CA ALA A 482 -14.43 -6.36 1.62
C ALA A 482 -15.27 -5.32 0.86
N THR A 483 -15.32 -4.09 1.35
CA THR A 483 -16.05 -2.98 0.71
C THR A 483 -15.38 -2.53 -0.59
N LEU A 484 -14.03 -2.55 -0.64
CA LEU A 484 -13.25 -2.13 -1.79
C LEU A 484 -13.11 -3.21 -2.87
N TRP A 485 -13.47 -4.46 -2.57
CA TRP A 485 -13.31 -5.60 -3.50
C TRP A 485 -13.87 -5.35 -4.91
N PRO A 486 -15.11 -4.85 -5.08
CA PRO A 486 -15.64 -4.58 -6.42
C PRO A 486 -14.83 -3.53 -7.17
N VAL A 487 -14.41 -2.46 -6.48
CA VAL A 487 -13.61 -1.38 -7.06
C VAL A 487 -12.25 -1.91 -7.53
N MET A 488 -11.58 -2.72 -6.71
CA MET A 488 -10.32 -3.35 -7.08
C MET A 488 -10.46 -4.29 -8.29
N LEU A 489 -11.51 -5.12 -8.31
CA LEU A 489 -11.76 -6.07 -9.38
C LEU A 489 -12.06 -5.37 -10.71
N TYR A 490 -13.01 -4.44 -10.75
CA TYR A 490 -13.37 -3.73 -11.98
C TYR A 490 -12.22 -2.89 -12.52
N THR A 491 -11.45 -2.24 -11.64
CA THR A 491 -10.26 -1.48 -12.04
C THR A 491 -9.20 -2.40 -12.65
N THR A 492 -8.95 -3.56 -12.02
CA THR A 492 -7.99 -4.55 -12.53
C THR A 492 -8.41 -5.10 -13.89
N LEU A 493 -9.69 -5.47 -14.06
CA LEU A 493 -10.18 -5.97 -15.35
C LEU A 493 -10.16 -4.89 -16.44
N GLY A 494 -10.56 -3.65 -16.10
CA GLY A 494 -10.55 -2.52 -17.03
C GLY A 494 -9.14 -2.15 -17.48
N THR A 495 -8.17 -2.09 -16.57
CA THR A 495 -6.77 -1.81 -16.90
C THR A 495 -6.12 -2.94 -17.69
N PHE A 496 -6.48 -4.19 -17.41
CA PHE A 496 -6.02 -5.32 -18.21
C PHE A 496 -6.56 -5.27 -19.64
N GLY A 497 -7.85 -4.96 -19.81
CA GLY A 497 -8.45 -4.72 -21.12
C GLY A 497 -7.75 -3.58 -21.87
N ALA A 498 -7.47 -2.46 -21.20
CA ALA A 498 -6.72 -1.35 -21.78
C ALA A 498 -5.29 -1.76 -22.17
N ALA A 499 -4.62 -2.60 -21.38
CA ALA A 499 -3.28 -3.11 -21.69
C ALA A 499 -3.27 -4.06 -22.90
N ILE A 500 -4.33 -4.83 -23.12
CA ILE A 500 -4.53 -5.63 -24.34
C ILE A 500 -4.73 -4.71 -25.54
N VAL A 501 -5.68 -3.78 -25.46
CA VAL A 501 -5.98 -2.84 -26.56
C VAL A 501 -4.74 -2.04 -26.94
N TRP A 502 -3.99 -1.54 -25.95
CA TRP A 502 -2.73 -0.83 -26.19
C TRP A 502 -1.72 -1.69 -26.96
N ALA A 503 -1.49 -2.93 -26.50
CA ALA A 503 -0.53 -3.83 -27.15
C ALA A 503 -0.98 -4.23 -28.57
N MET A 504 -2.28 -4.44 -28.77
CA MET A 504 -2.88 -4.73 -30.07
C MET A 504 -2.74 -3.55 -31.05
N LEU A 505 -3.04 -2.32 -30.61
CA LEU A 505 -2.86 -1.10 -31.41
C LEU A 505 -1.40 -0.86 -31.76
N GLN A 506 -0.50 -1.02 -30.79
CA GLN A 506 0.93 -0.92 -31.01
C GLN A 506 1.39 -1.95 -32.06
N ARG A 507 0.94 -3.20 -31.93
CA ARG A 507 1.27 -4.25 -32.89
C ARG A 507 0.73 -3.95 -34.29
N PHE A 508 -0.52 -3.50 -34.39
CA PHE A 508 -1.12 -3.13 -35.67
C PHE A 508 -0.37 -1.97 -36.34
N ALA A 509 0.06 -0.97 -35.56
CA ALA A 509 0.81 0.17 -36.07
C ALA A 509 2.18 -0.24 -36.66
N PHE A 510 2.91 -1.15 -36.00
CA PHE A 510 4.26 -1.54 -36.43
C PHE A 510 4.29 -2.72 -37.41
N TYR A 511 3.38 -3.68 -37.27
CA TYR A 511 3.42 -4.96 -37.97
C TYR A 511 2.17 -5.26 -38.79
N ARG A 512 1.13 -4.43 -38.72
CA ARG A 512 -0.17 -4.63 -39.40
C ARG A 512 -0.88 -5.93 -39.02
N GLU A 513 -0.57 -6.47 -37.83
CA GLU A 513 -1.19 -7.66 -37.26
C GLU A 513 -1.79 -7.33 -35.89
N TRP A 514 -2.93 -7.93 -35.57
CA TRP A 514 -3.60 -7.77 -34.28
C TRP A 514 -3.12 -8.76 -33.20
N VAL A 515 -2.69 -9.96 -33.62
CA VAL A 515 -2.35 -11.09 -32.75
C VAL A 515 -0.92 -11.53 -33.04
N VAL A 516 -0.25 -12.18 -32.09
CA VAL A 516 1.13 -12.66 -32.22
C VAL A 516 1.15 -14.08 -32.80
N PRO A 517 1.65 -14.31 -34.03
CA PRO A 517 1.81 -15.65 -34.58
C PRO A 517 2.99 -16.37 -33.91
N THR A 518 2.76 -17.57 -33.38
CA THR A 518 3.76 -18.34 -32.62
C THR A 518 4.34 -19.52 -33.41
N GLY A 519 4.12 -19.59 -34.73
CA GLY A 519 4.57 -20.71 -35.57
C GLY A 519 6.07 -21.01 -35.47
N TRP A 520 6.92 -19.97 -35.47
CA TRP A 520 8.39 -20.11 -35.41
C TRP A 520 8.90 -20.62 -34.06
N THR A 521 8.13 -20.44 -32.97
CA THR A 521 8.56 -20.90 -31.65
C THR A 521 8.57 -22.43 -31.56
N LYS A 522 7.77 -23.10 -32.41
CA LYS A 522 7.75 -24.56 -32.54
C LYS A 522 8.95 -25.12 -33.28
N THR A 523 9.67 -24.31 -34.06
CA THR A 523 10.84 -24.76 -34.83
C THR A 523 12.15 -24.50 -34.12
N ASN A 524 12.18 -23.58 -33.15
CA ASN A 524 13.39 -23.20 -32.42
C ASN A 524 13.78 -24.20 -31.33
N GLY A 525 15.04 -24.65 -31.31
CA GLY A 525 15.53 -25.69 -30.41
C GLY A 525 15.43 -25.30 -28.93
N PHE A 526 15.79 -24.06 -28.59
CA PHE A 526 15.67 -23.54 -27.23
C PHE A 526 14.20 -23.41 -26.79
N LEU A 527 13.34 -22.80 -27.61
CA LEU A 527 11.96 -22.52 -27.24
C LEU A 527 11.11 -23.78 -27.07
N LYS A 528 11.42 -24.88 -27.78
CA LYS A 528 10.78 -26.20 -27.56
C LYS A 528 10.94 -26.71 -26.13
N HIS A 529 12.06 -26.39 -25.49
CA HIS A 529 12.34 -26.78 -24.11
C HIS A 529 11.79 -25.78 -23.08
N THR A 530 11.23 -24.65 -23.54
CA THR A 530 10.53 -23.68 -22.69
C THR A 530 9.02 -23.86 -22.81
N ARG A 531 8.28 -23.99 -21.72
CA ARG A 531 6.80 -24.10 -21.78
C ARG A 531 6.19 -22.75 -22.15
N LEU A 532 5.76 -22.54 -23.40
CA LEU A 532 5.18 -21.27 -23.89
C LEU A 532 3.71 -21.05 -23.48
N PRO A 533 3.25 -19.79 -23.29
CA PRO A 533 1.84 -19.49 -23.01
C PRO A 533 0.99 -19.64 -24.27
N ASN A 534 -0.29 -20.01 -24.10
CA ASN A 534 -1.15 -20.47 -25.20
C ASN A 534 -2.38 -19.58 -25.53
N PHE A 535 -2.62 -18.48 -24.81
CA PHE A 535 -3.84 -17.64 -24.98
C PHE A 535 -3.56 -16.14 -25.04
N VAL A 536 -3.01 -15.60 -23.94
CA VAL A 536 -2.70 -14.19 -23.75
C VAL A 536 -1.28 -14.11 -23.19
N SER A 537 -0.43 -13.22 -23.70
CA SER A 537 0.98 -13.11 -23.29
C SER A 537 1.55 -11.73 -23.61
N GLY A 538 2.33 -11.17 -22.70
CA GLY A 538 3.19 -10.00 -22.93
C GLY A 538 4.61 -10.37 -23.37
N LEU A 539 4.94 -11.66 -23.40
CA LEU A 539 6.23 -12.13 -23.87
C LEU A 539 6.45 -11.88 -25.38
N PRO A 540 7.70 -11.58 -25.79
CA PRO A 540 8.04 -11.36 -27.19
C PRO A 540 8.11 -12.69 -27.96
N LEU A 541 6.94 -13.22 -28.35
CA LEU A 541 6.81 -14.51 -29.04
C LEU A 541 6.65 -14.40 -30.55
N GLY A 542 6.58 -13.20 -31.12
CA GLY A 542 6.42 -13.00 -32.55
C GLY A 542 7.77 -13.06 -33.30
N ALA A 543 7.70 -13.04 -34.64
CA ALA A 543 8.89 -13.10 -35.49
C ALA A 543 9.86 -11.93 -35.26
N GLU A 544 9.38 -10.81 -34.72
CA GLU A 544 10.19 -9.67 -34.30
C GLU A 544 11.22 -10.00 -33.20
N ALA A 545 10.97 -11.07 -32.43
CA ALA A 545 11.86 -11.58 -31.39
C ALA A 545 12.90 -12.58 -31.93
N ALA A 546 12.81 -12.91 -33.21
CA ALA A 546 13.70 -13.79 -33.94
C ALA A 546 14.58 -13.03 -34.94
N ILE A 547 15.61 -13.71 -35.43
CA ILE A 547 16.45 -13.29 -36.56
C ILE A 547 16.40 -14.43 -37.58
N SER A 548 15.83 -14.17 -38.75
CA SER A 548 15.78 -15.16 -39.83
C SER A 548 16.99 -15.00 -40.75
N ILE A 549 17.78 -16.06 -40.93
CA ILE A 549 18.90 -16.11 -41.87
C ILE A 549 18.78 -17.41 -42.68
N GLY A 550 18.56 -17.26 -43.99
CA GLY A 550 18.18 -18.39 -44.84
C GLY A 550 16.91 -19.05 -44.33
N ASN A 551 16.94 -20.37 -44.16
CA ASN A 551 15.81 -21.18 -43.68
C ASN A 551 15.80 -21.39 -42.15
N LYS A 552 16.76 -20.82 -41.40
CA LYS A 552 16.84 -20.96 -39.94
C LYS A 552 16.38 -19.68 -39.23
N THR A 553 15.65 -19.85 -38.13
CA THR A 553 15.16 -18.77 -37.25
C THR A 553 15.86 -18.82 -35.89
N PHE A 554 16.61 -17.78 -35.56
CA PHE A 554 17.37 -17.68 -34.32
C PHE A 554 16.64 -16.80 -33.29
N CYS A 555 16.50 -17.28 -32.06
CA CYS A 555 15.99 -16.53 -30.91
C CYS A 555 17.05 -15.54 -30.40
N LYS A 556 16.67 -14.27 -30.23
CA LYS A 556 17.56 -13.21 -29.73
C LYS A 556 17.95 -13.44 -28.27
N PRO A 557 19.16 -13.04 -27.85
CA PRO A 557 19.57 -13.05 -26.44
C PRO A 557 18.61 -12.28 -25.51
N SER A 558 18.03 -11.17 -25.98
CA SER A 558 17.08 -10.38 -25.19
C SER A 558 15.78 -11.12 -24.94
N THR A 559 15.33 -11.95 -25.88
CA THR A 559 14.18 -12.84 -25.73
C THR A 559 14.46 -13.92 -24.68
N GLN A 560 15.65 -14.52 -24.68
CA GLN A 560 16.08 -15.48 -23.65
C GLN A 560 16.06 -14.83 -22.25
N ALA A 561 16.52 -13.57 -22.14
CA ALA A 561 16.49 -12.79 -20.90
C ALA A 561 15.06 -12.50 -20.40
N VAL A 562 14.14 -12.08 -21.29
CA VAL A 562 12.72 -11.91 -20.92
C VAL A 562 12.14 -13.22 -20.40
N LEU A 563 12.50 -14.35 -21.04
CA LEU A 563 12.04 -15.68 -20.63
C LEU A 563 12.64 -16.19 -19.30
N GLY A 564 13.54 -15.43 -18.66
CA GLY A 564 14.11 -15.77 -17.35
C GLY A 564 15.40 -16.58 -17.43
N TYR A 565 16.13 -16.48 -18.55
CA TYR A 565 17.40 -17.17 -18.76
C TYR A 565 18.57 -16.21 -18.98
N ALA A 566 19.75 -16.61 -18.51
CA ALA A 566 21.01 -15.91 -18.71
C ALA A 566 22.07 -16.86 -19.29
N SER A 567 23.04 -16.31 -20.00
CA SER A 567 24.17 -17.09 -20.54
C SER A 567 25.44 -16.81 -19.74
N VAL A 568 26.14 -17.87 -19.33
CA VAL A 568 27.44 -17.76 -18.67
C VAL A 568 28.50 -18.53 -19.46
N VAL A 569 29.73 -18.01 -19.47
CA VAL A 569 30.89 -18.62 -20.13
C VAL A 569 31.96 -18.86 -19.10
N GLN A 570 32.66 -19.99 -19.21
CA GLN A 570 33.75 -20.33 -18.30
C GLN A 570 34.94 -19.37 -18.52
N ARG A 571 35.48 -18.79 -17.45
CA ARG A 571 36.74 -18.03 -17.52
C ARG A 571 37.87 -18.97 -17.93
N PRO A 572 38.71 -18.58 -18.91
CA PRO A 572 39.92 -19.33 -19.19
C PRO A 572 40.83 -19.32 -17.95
N SER A 573 41.31 -20.49 -17.55
CA SER A 573 42.21 -20.66 -16.40
C SER A 573 43.56 -20.00 -16.69
N THR A 574 43.82 -18.81 -16.16
CA THR A 574 45.17 -18.21 -16.06
C THR A 574 45.96 -18.92 -14.96
N LYS A 575 46.28 -20.21 -15.15
CA LYS A 575 47.34 -20.87 -14.40
C LYS A 575 48.53 -21.07 -15.34
N VAL A 576 49.37 -20.05 -15.45
CA VAL A 576 50.73 -20.23 -15.96
C VAL A 576 51.51 -20.93 -14.86
N TYR A 577 51.60 -22.26 -14.92
CA TYR A 577 52.66 -22.97 -14.21
C TYR A 577 53.92 -22.84 -15.06
N ALA A 578 54.81 -21.94 -14.67
CA ALA A 578 56.19 -21.97 -15.13
C ALA A 578 56.86 -23.20 -14.51
N THR A 579 56.88 -24.31 -15.25
CA THR A 579 57.87 -25.36 -15.02
C THR A 579 58.82 -25.29 -16.20
N ALA A 580 59.93 -24.59 -15.99
CA ALA A 580 61.07 -24.65 -16.89
C ALA A 580 61.67 -26.05 -16.78
N THR A 581 61.53 -26.82 -17.85
CA THR A 581 62.52 -27.83 -18.22
C THR A 581 62.60 -27.79 -19.73
N ALA A 582 63.78 -27.40 -20.20
CA ALA A 582 64.13 -27.39 -21.60
C ALA A 582 63.99 -28.81 -22.16
N ASP A 583 63.31 -28.95 -23.31
CA ASP A 583 63.94 -29.62 -24.44
C ASP A 583 63.16 -29.37 -25.74
N THR A 584 63.97 -29.21 -26.77
CA THR A 584 63.69 -28.82 -28.14
C THR A 584 62.79 -29.84 -28.85
N SER A 585 61.64 -29.42 -29.39
CA SER A 585 61.12 -29.97 -30.65
C SER A 585 59.93 -29.16 -31.18
N THR A 586 60.02 -28.89 -32.47
CA THR A 586 59.03 -28.29 -33.35
C THR A 586 57.67 -28.99 -33.30
N ALA A 587 56.66 -28.31 -32.75
CA ALA A 587 55.27 -28.52 -33.12
C ALA A 587 54.47 -27.24 -32.82
N VAL A 588 54.00 -26.57 -33.87
CA VAL A 588 52.94 -25.57 -33.76
C VAL A 588 51.70 -26.27 -33.20
N PRO A 589 51.19 -25.92 -32.00
CA PRO A 589 49.86 -26.37 -31.61
C PRO A 589 48.88 -25.56 -32.45
N ASN A 590 48.25 -26.22 -33.41
CA ASN A 590 47.00 -25.76 -34.02
C ASN A 590 45.97 -25.56 -32.89
N GLN A 591 45.91 -24.35 -32.34
CA GLN A 591 44.75 -23.89 -31.58
C GLN A 591 43.59 -23.79 -32.57
N LYS A 592 42.85 -24.90 -32.74
CA LYS A 592 41.50 -24.85 -33.31
C LYS A 592 40.74 -23.78 -32.53
N ASN A 593 40.22 -22.78 -33.24
CA ASN A 593 39.26 -21.81 -32.75
C ASN A 593 38.01 -22.56 -32.25
N GLU A 594 38.06 -23.13 -31.05
CA GLU A 594 36.89 -23.71 -30.40
C GLU A 594 35.95 -22.56 -30.05
N THR A 595 34.79 -22.54 -30.70
CA THR A 595 33.73 -21.59 -30.39
C THR A 595 33.38 -21.68 -28.91
N PRO A 596 33.38 -20.57 -28.15
CA PRO A 596 33.14 -20.60 -26.72
C PRO A 596 31.78 -21.21 -26.42
N VAL A 597 31.75 -22.23 -25.55
CA VAL A 597 30.53 -22.89 -25.11
C VAL A 597 29.86 -22.00 -24.06
N ALA A 598 28.63 -21.58 -24.35
CA ALA A 598 27.84 -20.77 -23.42
C ALA A 598 26.78 -21.64 -22.73
N TYR A 599 26.76 -21.63 -21.41
CA TYR A 599 25.76 -22.34 -20.61
C TYR A 599 24.54 -21.45 -20.39
N VAL A 600 23.35 -21.95 -20.70
CA VAL A 600 22.08 -21.25 -20.48
C VAL A 600 21.52 -21.67 -19.13
N ILE A 601 21.46 -20.73 -18.18
CA ILE A 601 21.01 -20.96 -16.80
C ILE A 601 19.79 -20.08 -16.48
N SER A 602 19.05 -20.43 -15.42
CA SER A 602 18.00 -19.55 -14.90
C SER A 602 18.59 -18.27 -14.32
N THR A 603 17.92 -17.13 -14.51
CA THR A 603 18.33 -15.84 -13.92
C THR A 603 18.44 -15.90 -12.40
N TYR A 604 17.63 -16.72 -11.71
CA TYR A 604 17.73 -16.92 -10.26
C TYR A 604 19.08 -17.49 -9.79
N SER A 605 19.74 -18.28 -10.64
CA SER A 605 21.04 -18.88 -10.31
C SER A 605 22.23 -18.01 -10.72
N LEU A 606 21.99 -16.91 -11.44
CA LEU A 606 23.05 -16.14 -12.09
C LEU A 606 24.07 -15.61 -11.08
N VAL A 607 23.63 -14.90 -10.05
CA VAL A 607 24.54 -14.27 -9.06
C VAL A 607 25.33 -15.33 -8.29
N SER A 608 24.64 -16.37 -7.85
CA SER A 608 25.21 -17.53 -7.17
C SER A 608 26.32 -18.23 -7.98
N VAL A 609 26.14 -18.33 -9.30
CA VAL A 609 27.14 -18.90 -10.23
C VAL A 609 28.30 -17.94 -10.46
N LEU A 610 28.04 -16.64 -10.62
CA LEU A 610 29.10 -15.63 -10.82
C LEU A 610 30.00 -15.46 -9.59
N LEU A 611 29.45 -15.62 -8.38
CA LEU A 611 30.22 -15.60 -7.13
C LEU A 611 30.96 -16.91 -6.84
N GLY A 612 30.76 -17.96 -7.65
CA GLY A 612 31.36 -19.27 -7.44
C GLY A 612 30.76 -20.05 -6.26
N CYS A 613 29.65 -19.59 -5.68
CA CYS A 613 28.98 -20.25 -4.55
C CYS A 613 28.29 -21.56 -4.97
N PHE A 614 27.82 -21.64 -6.22
CA PHE A 614 27.10 -22.79 -6.73
C PHE A 614 27.53 -23.18 -8.14
N ARG A 615 27.46 -24.49 -8.44
CA ARG A 615 27.65 -25.00 -9.80
C ARG A 615 26.49 -24.59 -10.72
N PRO A 616 26.74 -24.22 -11.98
CA PRO A 616 25.68 -23.95 -12.95
C PRO A 616 24.74 -25.16 -13.05
N ASN A 617 23.43 -24.89 -13.10
CA ASN A 617 22.42 -25.89 -13.47
C ASN A 617 21.85 -25.50 -14.84
N PRO A 618 22.53 -25.85 -15.95
CA PRO A 618 22.13 -25.39 -17.26
C PRO A 618 20.87 -26.09 -17.75
N LEU A 619 20.01 -25.33 -18.45
CA LEU A 619 18.98 -25.89 -19.31
C LEU A 619 19.61 -26.55 -20.54
N GLY A 620 20.74 -26.02 -21.00
CA GLY A 620 21.50 -26.50 -22.13
C GLY A 620 22.71 -25.62 -22.42
N THR A 621 23.41 -25.93 -23.51
CA THR A 621 24.54 -25.16 -24.02
C THR A 621 24.25 -24.61 -25.40
N ILE A 622 24.86 -23.46 -25.70
CA ILE A 622 24.88 -22.87 -27.04
C ILE A 622 26.30 -23.02 -27.58
N GLN A 623 26.42 -23.74 -28.69
CA GLN A 623 27.66 -23.91 -29.44
C GLN A 623 27.35 -23.66 -30.92
N GLY A 624 28.04 -22.69 -31.54
CA GLY A 624 27.78 -22.34 -32.95
C GLY A 624 26.35 -21.88 -33.24
N ASN A 625 25.69 -21.22 -32.28
CA ASN A 625 24.28 -20.79 -32.34
C ASN A 625 23.24 -21.93 -32.38
N GLU A 626 23.61 -23.18 -32.05
CA GLU A 626 22.68 -24.29 -31.90
C GLU A 626 22.48 -24.64 -30.42
N PHE A 627 21.23 -24.86 -30.01
CA PHE A 627 20.89 -25.28 -28.65
C PHE A 627 21.08 -26.79 -28.50
N LYS A 628 21.82 -27.21 -27.47
CA LYS A 628 21.90 -28.62 -27.06
C LYS A 628 21.49 -28.74 -25.60
N THR A 629 20.58 -29.65 -25.30
CA THR A 629 20.25 -30.00 -23.91
C THR A 629 21.45 -30.72 -23.29
N VAL A 630 21.83 -30.32 -22.08
CA VAL A 630 23.00 -30.85 -21.36
C VAL A 630 22.56 -31.25 -19.96
N ALA A 631 22.93 -32.46 -19.55
CA ALA A 631 22.63 -32.93 -18.20
C ALA A 631 23.57 -32.26 -17.18
N ARG A 632 23.10 -32.04 -15.94
CA ARG A 632 23.91 -31.38 -14.88
C ARG A 632 25.25 -32.09 -14.60
N SER A 633 25.30 -33.41 -14.83
CA SER A 633 26.51 -34.24 -14.70
C SER A 633 27.59 -33.95 -15.73
N GLU A 634 27.25 -33.29 -16.84
CA GLU A 634 28.16 -32.98 -17.95
C GLU A 634 28.82 -31.60 -17.78
N VAL A 635 28.48 -30.85 -16.72
CA VAL A 635 29.13 -29.58 -16.37
C VAL A 635 30.42 -29.88 -15.59
N PRO A 636 31.59 -29.34 -16.01
CA PRO A 636 32.86 -29.63 -15.34
C PRO A 636 32.83 -29.38 -13.83
N HIS A 637 33.30 -30.36 -13.06
CA HIS A 637 33.23 -30.39 -11.58
C HIS A 637 34.16 -29.39 -10.86
N THR A 638 35.06 -28.71 -11.58
CA THR A 638 36.16 -27.91 -11.04
C THR A 638 35.76 -26.50 -10.59
N SER A 639 36.62 -25.87 -9.79
CA SER A 639 36.56 -24.49 -9.26
C SER A 639 36.63 -23.40 -10.35
N ALA A 640 35.94 -23.62 -11.47
CA ALA A 640 35.92 -22.72 -12.59
C ALA A 640 35.10 -21.49 -12.24
N GLN A 641 35.69 -20.31 -12.44
CA GLN A 641 34.96 -19.06 -12.37
C GLN A 641 34.20 -18.85 -13.68
N TYR A 642 32.98 -18.34 -13.60
CA TYR A 642 32.13 -18.05 -14.74
C TYR A 642 31.96 -16.55 -14.91
N ASP A 643 31.93 -16.09 -16.16
CA ASP A 643 31.59 -14.72 -16.51
C ASP A 643 30.22 -14.65 -17.16
N TYR A 644 29.51 -13.56 -16.85
CA TYR A 644 28.26 -13.23 -17.52
C TYR A 644 28.53 -12.89 -18.99
N SER A 645 27.88 -13.63 -19.90
CA SER A 645 27.89 -13.32 -21.33
C SER A 645 26.67 -12.46 -21.68
N ARG A 646 26.81 -11.60 -22.70
CA ARG A 646 25.70 -10.82 -23.26
C ARG A 646 24.69 -11.68 -24.04
N GLY A 647 24.92 -13.00 -24.05
CA GLY A 647 24.09 -14.02 -24.69
C GLY A 647 24.40 -14.18 -26.17
N TYR A 648 24.02 -15.33 -26.73
CA TYR A 648 24.21 -15.71 -28.12
C TYR A 648 22.86 -15.98 -28.78
N CYS A 649 22.74 -15.66 -30.06
CA CYS A 649 21.56 -16.02 -30.83
C CYS A 649 21.47 -17.56 -30.92
N VAL A 650 20.26 -18.13 -30.79
CA VAL A 650 20.10 -19.59 -30.71
C VAL A 650 19.01 -20.11 -31.65
N SER A 651 19.34 -21.10 -32.48
CA SER A 651 18.41 -21.75 -33.42
C SER A 651 17.57 -22.84 -32.78
#